data_AF-A0A2W4KZV2-F1
#
_entry.id   AF-A0A2W4KZV2-F1
#
_cell.length_a   1.000
_cell.length_b   1.000
_cell.length_c   1.000
_cell.angle_alpha   90.00
_cell.angle_beta   90.00
_cell.angle_gamma   90.00
#
_symmetry.space_group_name_H-M   'P 1'
#
loop_
_entity.id
_entity.type
_entity.pdbx_description
1 polymer ?
#
loop_
_entity_poly.entity_id
_entity_poly.type
_entity_poly.pdbx_seq_one_letter_code
_entity_poly.pdbx_strand_id
1 'polypeptide(L)'
;MTRSPEFDYGRGQPRRTPTYGAVNHRAQNSSRRVRPKRSNLVLTALLWAVVSVAALAVATATFLAVAAPTDILRDRIVQEVRERTGRDLSIAGGTSLTFFPHVGLSLQNVSLSPPPHLQGDRFAHVEQIDVRIPLSRLLRGELAVEQIFLRRPEIYLVVDADGRRSWSFARQGQASDSIARKANSAIQPSEPIAALAAMAAVNLRVEDGIVHYTDERRQVSEKITGLNLQVDLPSADSALEARGELQFRGEKLSLRAKIDSPAALLASRDSNFGVRVNSTLITASYDGTLAISPAPKAVGKLKVDASSLHGLTTWLGTGIVEDEEDGHFTLSGRLDVSEAAIALLDAKAQIGSNSVSGLAVIESRPDARPRLSADLQLSSLDLGRWLSAKETPRKGRAAIEGAPRRDDQASPQTIEDLLRGTEVEGPQVRGFIAREGWSDRPFNFEKLGLFDADVRLNIDEVQYRYLKAGTTRITATLTDRVLDTSINEMQLYGGFGRGTVQLNAAESAPALQVNFEVQNVSAFDLLRDAAEFDWIAGEGRILLAFTGTGQTEREFVETLNGRAEFDFRDGALVGFDIPAAIEGLQRGIIPEFERNGAKKTNFSVLTASFDIKDGIASNRDLRMVSKIMEVTGAGRADLPRRTLDYTIRPKLAASTNSSNDKPSGLELPVRITGPWSNPKYSADFDAVLKNSDQVIDTVKEIGKQFKGKNLGDAVQELLGDEEKRKETKRKARDLLKQFLKQ
;
A
#
# COMPACT_ATOMS: atom_id res chain seq x y z
N MET A 1 26.94 -60.18 -0.83
CA MET A 1 26.32 -60.59 0.45
C MET A 1 24.95 -61.18 0.13
N THR A 2 24.80 -62.48 0.45
CA THR A 2 23.55 -63.29 0.57
C THR A 2 22.51 -63.18 -0.55
N ARG A 3 22.56 -64.07 -1.57
CA ARG A 3 21.96 -65.45 -1.64
C ARG A 3 20.42 -65.38 -1.61
N SER A 4 19.65 -65.59 -2.69
CA SER A 4 19.65 -66.62 -3.77
C SER A 4 19.16 -68.01 -3.30
N PRO A 5 18.74 -68.92 -4.22
CA PRO A 5 17.40 -69.51 -4.35
C PRO A 5 17.48 -71.07 -4.31
N GLU A 6 16.47 -71.84 -4.75
CA GLU A 6 16.57 -73.19 -5.39
C GLU A 6 15.15 -73.79 -5.54
N PHE A 7 14.68 -74.29 -6.71
CA PHE A 7 15.02 -75.46 -7.54
C PHE A 7 14.50 -76.83 -7.03
N ASP A 8 13.72 -77.43 -7.94
CA ASP A 8 13.65 -78.83 -8.38
C ASP A 8 12.97 -79.99 -7.59
N TYR A 9 12.52 -80.93 -8.43
CA TYR A 9 11.76 -82.16 -8.27
C TYR A 9 12.26 -83.19 -7.23
N GLY A 10 11.31 -84.00 -6.73
CA GLY A 10 11.59 -85.27 -6.04
C GLY A 10 10.46 -86.29 -6.22
N ARG A 11 10.74 -87.34 -7.02
CA ARG A 11 9.90 -88.51 -7.31
C ARG A 11 10.35 -89.65 -6.36
N GLY A 12 9.43 -90.43 -5.75
CA GLY A 12 9.83 -91.56 -4.90
C GLY A 12 8.69 -92.40 -4.30
N GLN A 13 8.31 -93.44 -5.04
CA GLN A 13 7.41 -94.58 -4.78
C GLN A 13 7.90 -95.51 -3.60
N PRO A 14 7.34 -96.72 -3.27
CA PRO A 14 6.11 -97.44 -3.71
C PRO A 14 5.41 -98.36 -2.65
N ARG A 15 4.41 -99.14 -3.15
CA ARG A 15 4.10 -100.59 -2.89
C ARG A 15 2.90 -101.02 -2.00
N ARG A 16 1.97 -101.71 -2.69
CA ARG A 16 1.34 -103.04 -2.43
C ARG A 16 0.04 -103.16 -1.58
N THR A 17 -1.02 -103.49 -2.31
CA THR A 17 -2.18 -104.38 -2.04
C THR A 17 -1.79 -105.82 -1.62
N PRO A 18 -2.69 -106.83 -1.41
CA PRO A 18 -4.18 -106.87 -1.17
C PRO A 18 -4.62 -107.86 -0.04
N THR A 19 -5.94 -107.92 0.27
CA THR A 19 -6.81 -109.14 0.48
C THR A 19 -8.23 -108.68 0.91
N TYR A 20 -9.33 -108.96 0.18
CA TYR A 20 -10.23 -110.14 0.11
C TYR A 20 -11.08 -110.44 1.36
N GLY A 21 -12.42 -110.47 1.19
CA GLY A 21 -13.40 -110.98 2.17
C GLY A 21 -14.84 -110.54 1.89
N ALA A 22 -15.69 -111.47 1.49
CA ALA A 22 -17.05 -111.26 0.98
C ALA A 22 -18.19 -111.58 1.98
N VAL A 23 -19.44 -111.36 1.52
CA VAL A 23 -20.71 -112.07 1.85
C VAL A 23 -21.56 -111.43 2.99
N ASN A 24 -22.87 -111.08 2.88
CA ASN A 24 -24.04 -111.85 2.42
C ASN A 24 -25.35 -111.03 2.14
N HIS A 25 -26.25 -111.69 1.39
CA HIS A 25 -27.64 -111.45 0.88
C HIS A 25 -28.67 -110.61 1.71
N ARG A 26 -29.77 -110.04 1.15
CA ARG A 26 -30.92 -110.71 0.48
C ARG A 26 -31.97 -109.73 -0.14
N ALA A 27 -32.52 -110.13 -1.31
CA ALA A 27 -33.92 -110.04 -1.86
C ALA A 27 -34.80 -108.77 -1.63
N GLN A 28 -35.69 -108.29 -2.52
CA GLN A 28 -36.33 -108.74 -3.78
C GLN A 28 -37.05 -107.49 -4.38
N ASN A 29 -36.89 -107.21 -5.68
CA ASN A 29 -37.92 -107.35 -6.74
C ASN A 29 -38.89 -106.16 -6.95
N SER A 30 -38.77 -105.44 -8.08
CA SER A 30 -39.84 -105.26 -9.09
C SER A 30 -39.50 -104.22 -10.20
N SER A 31 -39.47 -104.71 -11.44
CA SER A 31 -40.15 -104.19 -12.65
C SER A 31 -39.72 -102.87 -13.35
N ARG A 32 -39.18 -103.04 -14.56
CA ARG A 32 -38.81 -102.06 -15.61
C ARG A 32 -39.96 -101.15 -16.11
N ARG A 33 -39.64 -99.90 -16.48
CA ARG A 33 -40.14 -99.19 -17.69
C ARG A 33 -39.27 -97.96 -18.06
N VAL A 34 -39.16 -97.73 -19.37
CA VAL A 34 -38.35 -96.73 -20.10
C VAL A 34 -38.72 -95.28 -19.72
N ARG A 35 -37.72 -94.42 -19.49
CA ARG A 35 -37.90 -92.95 -19.29
C ARG A 35 -37.89 -92.22 -20.64
N PRO A 36 -38.91 -91.39 -20.98
CA PRO A 36 -38.80 -90.39 -22.04
C PRO A 36 -38.11 -89.11 -21.54
N LYS A 37 -37.48 -88.41 -22.48
CA LYS A 37 -36.75 -87.13 -22.37
C LYS A 37 -37.66 -86.03 -21.76
N ARG A 38 -37.38 -85.59 -20.53
CA ARG A 38 -38.06 -84.44 -19.88
C ARG A 38 -37.48 -83.12 -20.43
N SER A 39 -38.37 -82.23 -20.87
CA SER A 39 -38.09 -80.92 -21.48
C SER A 39 -37.72 -79.85 -20.43
N ASN A 40 -36.90 -78.87 -20.85
CA ASN A 40 -36.43 -77.70 -20.08
C ASN A 40 -37.52 -76.63 -19.87
N LEU A 41 -38.71 -77.01 -19.39
CA LEU A 41 -39.83 -76.08 -19.16
C LEU A 41 -39.57 -75.07 -18.03
N VAL A 42 -38.79 -75.44 -17.01
CA VAL A 42 -38.51 -74.54 -15.86
C VAL A 42 -37.48 -73.46 -16.22
N LEU A 43 -36.46 -73.80 -17.02
CA LEU A 43 -35.41 -72.86 -17.43
C LEU A 43 -35.91 -71.86 -18.49
N THR A 44 -36.79 -72.32 -19.38
CA THR A 44 -37.48 -71.44 -20.34
C THR A 44 -38.51 -70.55 -19.64
N ALA A 45 -39.26 -71.06 -18.66
CA ALA A 45 -40.17 -70.25 -17.86
C ALA A 45 -39.46 -69.16 -17.04
N LEU A 46 -38.28 -69.45 -16.46
CA LEU A 46 -37.46 -68.45 -15.76
C LEU A 46 -36.90 -67.38 -16.71
N LEU A 47 -36.47 -67.77 -17.92
CA LEU A 47 -35.97 -66.84 -18.93
C LEU A 47 -37.10 -65.95 -19.46
N TRP A 48 -38.27 -66.51 -19.75
CA TRP A 48 -39.46 -65.73 -20.11
C TRP A 48 -39.96 -64.84 -18.96
N ALA A 49 -39.83 -65.26 -17.70
CA ALA A 49 -40.17 -64.42 -16.56
C ALA A 49 -39.21 -63.22 -16.41
N VAL A 50 -37.90 -63.43 -16.56
CA VAL A 50 -36.90 -62.35 -16.54
C VAL A 50 -37.08 -61.41 -17.73
N VAL A 51 -37.34 -61.94 -18.93
CA VAL A 51 -37.63 -61.13 -20.14
C VAL A 51 -38.95 -60.37 -19.99
N SER A 52 -39.97 -60.95 -19.37
CA SER A 52 -41.26 -60.28 -19.11
C SER A 52 -41.14 -59.19 -18.06
N VAL A 53 -40.36 -59.40 -17.00
CA VAL A 53 -40.07 -58.37 -15.99
C VAL A 53 -39.19 -57.26 -16.59
N ALA A 54 -38.22 -57.59 -17.44
CA ALA A 54 -37.43 -56.60 -18.17
C ALA A 54 -38.28 -55.83 -19.20
N ALA A 55 -39.15 -56.50 -19.95
CA ALA A 55 -40.08 -55.88 -20.89
C ALA A 55 -41.13 -55.03 -20.19
N LEU A 56 -41.63 -55.47 -19.03
CA LEU A 56 -42.53 -54.68 -18.18
C LEU A 56 -41.80 -53.50 -17.56
N ALA A 57 -40.55 -53.64 -17.13
CA ALA A 57 -39.74 -52.54 -16.64
C ALA A 57 -39.46 -51.51 -17.75
N VAL A 58 -39.16 -51.97 -18.98
CA VAL A 58 -38.97 -51.10 -20.16
C VAL A 58 -40.28 -50.46 -20.59
N ALA A 59 -41.40 -51.19 -20.60
CA ALA A 59 -42.72 -50.67 -20.92
C ALA A 59 -43.22 -49.70 -19.85
N THR A 60 -42.96 -49.95 -18.58
CA THR A 60 -43.28 -49.04 -17.46
C THR A 60 -42.38 -47.81 -17.51
N ALA A 61 -41.09 -47.95 -17.80
CA ALA A 61 -40.18 -46.82 -17.98
C ALA A 61 -40.57 -45.98 -19.21
N THR A 62 -41.00 -46.62 -20.29
CA THR A 62 -41.49 -45.95 -21.51
C THR A 62 -42.85 -45.28 -21.27
N PHE A 63 -43.75 -45.94 -20.53
CA PHE A 63 -45.03 -45.38 -20.12
C PHE A 63 -44.83 -44.19 -19.17
N LEU A 64 -43.94 -44.29 -18.19
CA LEU A 64 -43.58 -43.16 -17.32
C LEU A 64 -42.85 -42.06 -18.10
N ALA A 65 -42.06 -42.37 -19.12
CA ALA A 65 -41.44 -41.35 -19.97
C ALA A 65 -42.44 -40.61 -20.88
N VAL A 66 -43.53 -41.27 -21.32
CA VAL A 66 -44.53 -40.71 -22.24
C VAL A 66 -45.75 -40.12 -21.52
N ALA A 67 -46.12 -40.66 -20.35
CA ALA A 67 -47.33 -40.32 -19.59
C ALA A 67 -47.05 -39.78 -18.18
N ALA A 68 -45.81 -39.39 -17.87
CA ALA A 68 -45.51 -38.76 -16.57
C ALA A 68 -46.32 -37.46 -16.39
N PRO A 69 -46.99 -37.27 -15.23
CA PRO A 69 -47.68 -36.02 -14.90
C PRO A 69 -46.66 -34.95 -14.47
N THR A 70 -45.93 -34.39 -15.44
CA THR A 70 -44.93 -33.34 -15.23
C THR A 70 -45.55 -32.05 -14.66
N ASP A 71 -46.81 -31.77 -15.00
CA ASP A 71 -47.54 -30.59 -14.52
C ASP A 71 -47.89 -30.68 -13.02
N ILE A 72 -48.30 -31.86 -12.53
CA ILE A 72 -48.60 -32.07 -11.10
C ILE A 72 -47.32 -31.92 -10.25
N LEU A 73 -46.20 -32.45 -10.74
CA LEU A 73 -44.91 -32.31 -10.09
C LEU A 73 -44.46 -30.84 -10.05
N ARG A 74 -44.65 -30.10 -11.15
CA ARG A 74 -44.36 -28.67 -11.25
C ARG A 74 -45.14 -27.87 -10.19
N ASP A 75 -46.45 -28.04 -10.14
CA ASP A 75 -47.32 -27.28 -9.22
C ASP A 75 -46.97 -27.54 -7.76
N ARG A 76 -46.65 -28.81 -7.43
CA ARG A 76 -46.25 -29.17 -6.07
C ARG A 76 -44.89 -28.58 -5.67
N ILE A 77 -43.94 -28.49 -6.59
CA ILE A 77 -42.64 -27.84 -6.33
C ILE A 77 -42.82 -26.34 -6.11
N VAL A 78 -43.65 -25.69 -6.93
CA VAL A 78 -43.96 -24.25 -6.78
C VAL A 78 -44.59 -23.97 -5.42
N GLN A 79 -45.56 -24.79 -5.00
CA GLN A 79 -46.22 -24.66 -3.71
C GLN A 79 -45.23 -24.87 -2.55
N GLU A 80 -44.42 -25.93 -2.57
CA GLU A 80 -43.46 -26.22 -1.50
C GLU A 80 -42.39 -25.13 -1.35
N VAL A 81 -41.91 -24.57 -2.47
CA VAL A 81 -40.96 -23.45 -2.44
C VAL A 81 -41.60 -22.21 -1.86
N ARG A 82 -42.86 -21.91 -2.20
CA ARG A 82 -43.62 -20.79 -1.64
C ARG A 82 -43.85 -20.94 -0.14
N GLU A 83 -44.21 -22.13 0.32
CA GLU A 83 -44.44 -22.42 1.75
C GLU A 83 -43.15 -22.31 2.59
N ARG A 84 -42.00 -22.78 2.06
CA ARG A 84 -40.73 -22.77 2.80
C ARG A 84 -39.94 -21.48 2.71
N THR A 85 -40.01 -20.78 1.58
CA THR A 85 -39.18 -19.59 1.31
C THR A 85 -39.97 -18.29 1.33
N GLY A 86 -41.30 -18.36 1.28
CA GLY A 86 -42.18 -17.20 1.17
C GLY A 86 -42.12 -16.49 -0.18
N ARG A 87 -41.62 -17.14 -1.23
CA ARG A 87 -41.37 -16.55 -2.56
C ARG A 87 -42.09 -17.32 -3.66
N ASP A 88 -42.44 -16.61 -4.73
CA ASP A 88 -43.09 -17.21 -5.88
C ASP A 88 -42.04 -17.79 -6.84
N LEU A 89 -42.15 -19.10 -7.10
CA LEU A 89 -41.37 -19.81 -8.09
C LEU A 89 -42.15 -19.88 -9.39
N SER A 90 -41.57 -19.40 -10.49
CA SER A 90 -42.15 -19.51 -11.84
C SER A 90 -41.24 -20.35 -12.74
N ILE A 91 -41.82 -21.37 -13.37
CA ILE A 91 -41.13 -22.29 -14.29
C ILE A 91 -41.69 -22.02 -15.70
N ALA A 92 -41.01 -21.20 -16.50
CA ALA A 92 -41.52 -20.79 -17.81
C ALA A 92 -41.25 -21.82 -18.92
N GLY A 93 -40.28 -22.72 -18.73
CA GLY A 93 -39.87 -23.72 -19.70
C GLY A 93 -40.46 -25.12 -19.48
N GLY A 94 -39.93 -26.10 -20.20
CA GLY A 94 -40.36 -27.50 -20.10
C GLY A 94 -39.84 -28.20 -18.84
N THR A 95 -40.62 -29.16 -18.35
CA THR A 95 -40.25 -30.09 -17.28
C THR A 95 -40.09 -31.49 -17.88
N SER A 96 -38.93 -32.12 -17.73
CA SER A 96 -38.70 -33.49 -18.23
C SER A 96 -38.18 -34.42 -17.14
N LEU A 97 -38.60 -35.68 -17.18
CA LEU A 97 -38.12 -36.73 -16.29
C LEU A 97 -37.19 -37.68 -17.04
N THR A 98 -36.03 -37.95 -16.46
CA THR A 98 -35.08 -38.96 -16.93
C THR A 98 -35.13 -40.15 -15.98
N PHE A 99 -35.14 -41.38 -16.48
CA PHE A 99 -35.26 -42.59 -15.66
C PHE A 99 -34.07 -43.56 -15.77
N PHE A 100 -33.23 -43.43 -16.82
CA PHE A 100 -32.06 -44.30 -17.04
C PHE A 100 -30.87 -43.49 -17.58
N PRO A 101 -29.63 -43.70 -17.09
CA PRO A 101 -29.20 -44.66 -16.04
C PRO A 101 -29.50 -44.20 -14.60
N HIS A 102 -30.14 -43.05 -14.40
CA HIS A 102 -30.56 -42.53 -13.09
C HIS A 102 -31.91 -41.82 -13.18
N VAL A 103 -32.60 -41.68 -12.04
CA VAL A 103 -33.83 -40.88 -11.95
C VAL A 103 -33.46 -39.41 -11.77
N GLY A 104 -33.99 -38.54 -12.62
CA GLY A 104 -33.74 -37.11 -12.56
C GLY A 104 -34.93 -36.28 -13.03
N LEU A 105 -35.04 -35.07 -12.49
CA LEU A 105 -36.00 -34.05 -12.88
C LEU A 105 -35.21 -32.88 -13.48
N SER A 106 -35.53 -32.50 -14.71
CA SER A 106 -34.97 -31.30 -15.36
C SER A 106 -36.05 -30.24 -15.49
N LEU A 107 -35.76 -29.03 -15.01
CA LEU A 107 -36.63 -27.86 -15.08
C LEU A 107 -35.92 -26.79 -15.91
N GLN A 108 -36.61 -26.22 -16.92
CA GLN A 108 -36.06 -25.16 -17.76
C GLN A 108 -36.69 -23.80 -17.44
N ASN A 109 -35.90 -22.74 -17.60
CA ASN A 109 -36.30 -21.34 -17.39
C ASN A 109 -37.01 -21.13 -16.06
N VAL A 110 -36.30 -21.45 -14.98
CA VAL A 110 -36.80 -21.31 -13.61
C VAL A 110 -36.47 -19.90 -13.12
N SER A 111 -37.41 -19.25 -12.45
CA SER A 111 -37.24 -17.92 -11.87
C SER A 111 -37.86 -17.86 -10.49
N LEU A 112 -37.20 -17.15 -9.57
CA LEU A 112 -37.65 -16.92 -8.20
C LEU A 112 -37.85 -15.42 -8.00
N SER A 113 -39.00 -15.04 -7.44
CA SER A 113 -39.33 -13.63 -7.19
C SER A 113 -38.42 -13.01 -6.10
N PRO A 114 -38.21 -11.68 -6.14
CA PRO A 114 -37.63 -10.96 -5.00
C PRO A 114 -38.56 -10.99 -3.78
N PRO A 115 -38.02 -10.75 -2.57
CA PRO A 115 -38.84 -10.65 -1.38
C PRO A 115 -39.76 -9.41 -1.45
N PRO A 116 -40.93 -9.40 -0.77
CA PRO A 116 -41.97 -8.37 -0.97
C PRO A 116 -41.53 -6.92 -0.70
N HIS A 117 -40.46 -6.71 0.07
CA HIS A 117 -39.93 -5.39 0.40
C HIS A 117 -39.04 -4.80 -0.70
N LEU A 118 -38.69 -5.58 -1.72
CA LEU A 118 -37.70 -5.21 -2.73
C LEU A 118 -38.38 -5.17 -4.11
N GLN A 119 -38.21 -4.05 -4.82
CA GLN A 119 -38.72 -3.90 -6.18
C GLN A 119 -37.79 -4.59 -7.17
N GLY A 120 -38.34 -5.28 -8.17
CA GLY A 120 -37.59 -5.97 -9.22
C GLY A 120 -38.36 -7.15 -9.79
N ASP A 121 -37.93 -7.64 -10.96
CA ASP A 121 -38.65 -8.70 -11.69
C ASP A 121 -38.25 -10.12 -11.23
N ARG A 122 -37.04 -10.29 -10.68
CA ARG A 122 -36.46 -11.60 -10.33
C ARG A 122 -35.33 -11.48 -9.30
N PHE A 123 -35.28 -12.39 -8.34
CA PHE A 123 -34.14 -12.59 -7.44
C PHE A 123 -33.13 -13.60 -8.01
N ALA A 124 -33.63 -14.66 -8.62
CA ALA A 124 -32.79 -15.65 -9.28
C ALA A 124 -33.47 -16.13 -10.55
N HIS A 125 -32.67 -16.35 -11.58
CA HIS A 125 -33.08 -17.01 -12.82
C HIS A 125 -32.08 -18.13 -13.12
N VAL A 126 -32.57 -19.28 -13.57
CA VAL A 126 -31.71 -20.40 -13.96
C VAL A 126 -32.23 -20.94 -15.27
N GLU A 127 -31.34 -21.04 -16.26
CA GLU A 127 -31.68 -21.59 -17.58
C GLU A 127 -32.15 -23.04 -17.45
N GLN A 128 -31.42 -23.85 -16.65
CA GLN A 128 -31.80 -25.24 -16.41
C GLN A 128 -31.35 -25.73 -15.03
N ILE A 129 -32.25 -26.43 -14.34
CA ILE A 129 -32.01 -27.10 -13.06
C ILE A 129 -32.19 -28.61 -13.28
N ASP A 130 -31.14 -29.40 -13.07
CA ASP A 130 -31.28 -30.86 -12.98
C ASP A 130 -31.19 -31.31 -11.53
N VAL A 131 -32.19 -32.03 -11.06
CA VAL A 131 -32.22 -32.66 -9.74
C VAL A 131 -32.12 -34.16 -9.93
N ARG A 132 -31.08 -34.79 -9.37
CA ARG A 132 -30.89 -36.24 -9.41
C ARG A 132 -31.34 -36.84 -8.09
N ILE A 133 -32.05 -37.96 -8.20
CA ILE A 133 -32.65 -38.66 -7.07
C ILE A 133 -32.17 -40.11 -7.10
N PRO A 134 -31.67 -40.68 -5.98
CA PRO A 134 -31.17 -42.04 -5.97
C PRO A 134 -32.35 -43.02 -6.01
N LEU A 135 -32.36 -43.89 -7.04
CA LEU A 135 -33.42 -44.88 -7.24
C LEU A 135 -33.62 -45.79 -6.01
N SER A 136 -32.53 -46.10 -5.30
CA SER A 136 -32.56 -46.93 -4.08
C SER A 136 -33.35 -46.30 -2.93
N ARG A 137 -33.47 -44.96 -2.86
CA ARG A 137 -34.28 -44.27 -1.84
C ARG A 137 -35.72 -44.09 -2.31
N LEU A 138 -35.93 -43.80 -3.60
CA LEU A 138 -37.27 -43.76 -4.20
C LEU A 138 -38.04 -45.08 -4.04
N LEU A 139 -37.36 -46.22 -4.25
CA LEU A 139 -37.96 -47.55 -4.05
C LEU A 139 -38.36 -47.83 -2.59
N ARG A 140 -37.76 -47.11 -1.63
CA ARG A 140 -38.09 -47.17 -0.19
C ARG A 140 -39.13 -46.13 0.24
N GLY A 141 -39.64 -45.32 -0.71
CA GLY A 141 -40.57 -44.22 -0.42
C GLY A 141 -39.89 -42.98 0.19
N GLU A 142 -38.57 -42.89 0.18
CA GLU A 142 -37.82 -41.74 0.68
C GLU A 142 -37.46 -40.78 -0.46
N LEU A 143 -37.94 -39.53 -0.37
CA LEU A 143 -37.53 -38.47 -1.30
C LEU A 143 -36.25 -37.81 -0.76
N ALA A 144 -35.10 -38.10 -1.39
CA ALA A 144 -33.83 -37.46 -1.06
C ALA A 144 -33.14 -36.98 -2.34
N VAL A 145 -32.68 -35.74 -2.34
CA VAL A 145 -31.90 -35.20 -3.46
C VAL A 145 -30.46 -35.68 -3.33
N GLU A 146 -29.90 -36.28 -4.38
CA GLU A 146 -28.49 -36.72 -4.43
C GLU A 146 -27.59 -35.62 -5.00
N GLN A 147 -28.07 -34.94 -6.05
CA GLN A 147 -27.33 -33.89 -6.73
C GLN A 147 -28.28 -32.83 -7.30
N ILE A 148 -27.89 -31.57 -7.19
CA ILE A 148 -28.54 -30.43 -7.86
C ILE A 148 -27.52 -29.83 -8.82
N PHE A 149 -27.88 -29.70 -10.09
CA PHE A 149 -27.07 -29.07 -11.11
C PHE A 149 -27.77 -27.84 -11.67
N LEU A 150 -27.15 -26.68 -11.48
CA LEU A 150 -27.64 -25.39 -11.96
C LEU A 150 -26.79 -24.96 -13.16
N ARG A 151 -27.39 -24.88 -14.34
CA ARG A 151 -26.74 -24.33 -15.54
C ARG A 151 -27.15 -22.88 -15.74
N ARG A 152 -26.14 -22.02 -15.87
CA ARG A 152 -26.24 -20.57 -16.04
C ARG A 152 -27.23 -19.90 -15.07
N PRO A 153 -27.04 -20.07 -13.75
CA PRO A 153 -27.83 -19.30 -12.80
C PRO A 153 -27.40 -17.83 -12.81
N GLU A 154 -28.36 -16.94 -12.83
CA GLU A 154 -28.21 -15.50 -12.67
C GLU A 154 -28.89 -15.09 -11.36
N ILE A 155 -28.10 -14.62 -10.39
CA ILE A 155 -28.55 -14.30 -9.03
C ILE A 155 -28.38 -12.80 -8.76
N TYR A 156 -29.42 -12.18 -8.23
CA TYR A 156 -29.48 -10.76 -7.89
C TYR A 156 -29.52 -10.57 -6.37
N LEU A 157 -28.36 -10.23 -5.80
CA LEU A 157 -28.17 -9.92 -4.40
C LEU A 157 -28.26 -8.40 -4.20
N VAL A 158 -29.22 -7.94 -3.41
CA VAL A 158 -29.45 -6.51 -3.17
C VAL A 158 -29.51 -6.24 -1.67
N VAL A 159 -28.80 -5.21 -1.24
CA VAL A 159 -28.99 -4.57 0.06
C VAL A 159 -29.68 -3.25 -0.21
N ASP A 160 -30.92 -3.11 0.27
CA ASP A 160 -31.71 -1.90 0.06
C ASP A 160 -31.18 -0.72 0.89
N ALA A 161 -31.71 0.48 0.66
CA ALA A 161 -31.39 1.68 1.42
C ALA A 161 -31.58 1.52 2.95
N ASP A 162 -32.51 0.65 3.38
CA ASP A 162 -32.79 0.34 4.78
C ASP A 162 -31.85 -0.73 5.38
N GLY A 163 -30.90 -1.25 4.58
CA GLY A 163 -29.96 -2.30 4.99
C GLY A 163 -30.55 -3.72 5.01
N ARG A 164 -31.78 -3.91 4.52
CA ARG A 164 -32.41 -5.23 4.40
C ARG A 164 -31.80 -5.98 3.21
N ARG A 165 -31.57 -7.27 3.41
CA ARG A 165 -30.84 -8.13 2.46
C ARG A 165 -31.81 -8.97 1.66
N SER A 166 -31.65 -8.99 0.34
CA SER A 166 -32.48 -9.80 -0.57
C SER A 166 -32.35 -11.31 -0.36
N TRP A 167 -31.30 -11.77 0.33
CA TRP A 167 -31.06 -13.17 0.70
C TRP A 167 -31.44 -13.48 2.15
N SER A 168 -32.16 -12.59 2.82
CA SER A 168 -32.84 -12.94 4.06
C SER A 168 -34.06 -13.82 3.73
N PHE A 169 -34.06 -15.04 4.27
CA PHE A 169 -35.20 -15.94 4.16
C PHE A 169 -35.97 -15.85 5.48
N ALA A 170 -37.14 -15.23 5.45
CA ALA A 170 -38.02 -15.22 6.61
C ALA A 170 -38.54 -16.64 6.84
N ARG A 171 -38.23 -17.26 7.99
CA ARG A 171 -39.19 -18.21 8.56
C ARG A 171 -40.37 -17.36 9.00
N GLN A 172 -41.48 -17.46 8.28
CA GLN A 172 -42.76 -16.98 8.77
C GLN A 172 -43.15 -17.84 9.99
N GLY A 173 -42.57 -17.53 11.14
CA GLY A 173 -43.17 -17.85 12.42
C GLY A 173 -44.36 -16.93 12.57
N GLN A 174 -45.56 -17.49 12.44
CA GLN A 174 -46.74 -16.82 12.97
C GLN A 174 -46.54 -16.58 14.47
N ALA A 175 -46.54 -15.29 14.80
CA ALA A 175 -47.04 -14.68 16.02
C ALA A 175 -46.33 -15.01 17.35
N SER A 176 -45.39 -14.13 17.68
CA SER A 176 -45.32 -13.55 19.03
C SER A 176 -46.67 -12.91 19.38
N ASP A 177 -47.64 -13.69 19.86
CA ASP A 177 -48.72 -13.30 20.79
C ASP A 177 -49.85 -14.36 20.86
N SER A 178 -49.55 -15.63 21.13
CA SER A 178 -50.59 -16.56 21.62
C SER A 178 -50.10 -17.86 22.27
N ILE A 179 -49.04 -17.88 23.08
CA ILE A 179 -48.75 -19.04 23.98
C ILE A 179 -48.21 -18.60 25.36
N ALA A 180 -48.82 -17.57 25.96
CA ALA A 180 -48.74 -17.38 27.42
C ALA A 180 -49.80 -18.21 28.18
N ARG A 181 -50.47 -19.18 27.52
CA ARG A 181 -51.36 -20.15 28.19
C ARG A 181 -51.26 -21.54 27.53
N LYS A 182 -50.24 -22.29 27.93
CA LYS A 182 -50.34 -23.70 28.38
C LYS A 182 -48.93 -24.21 28.71
N ALA A 183 -48.50 -23.84 29.91
CA ALA A 183 -47.46 -24.56 30.63
C ALA A 183 -48.00 -25.94 31.02
N ASN A 184 -47.58 -26.97 30.29
CA ASN A 184 -47.24 -28.33 30.76
C ASN A 184 -47.33 -29.31 29.59
N SER A 185 -46.18 -29.68 29.03
CA SER A 185 -45.87 -31.06 28.65
C SER A 185 -44.38 -31.22 28.37
N ALA A 186 -43.88 -32.32 28.93
CA ALA A 186 -42.57 -32.97 28.86
C ALA A 186 -41.53 -32.49 27.82
N ILE A 187 -40.30 -32.47 28.30
CA ILE A 187 -39.04 -32.40 27.55
C ILE A 187 -39.05 -33.45 26.43
N GLN A 188 -39.26 -33.00 25.19
CA GLN A 188 -38.82 -33.66 23.97
C GLN A 188 -37.75 -32.77 23.33
N PRO A 189 -36.68 -33.34 22.77
CA PRO A 189 -35.65 -32.57 22.07
C PRO A 189 -36.30 -31.80 20.92
N SER A 190 -36.05 -30.50 20.89
CA SER A 190 -36.65 -29.53 19.98
C SER A 190 -36.51 -29.94 18.50
N GLU A 191 -37.61 -29.84 17.75
CA GLU A 191 -37.73 -30.08 16.30
C GLU A 191 -36.68 -29.42 15.38
N PRO A 192 -35.99 -28.30 15.71
CA PRO A 192 -34.99 -27.71 14.81
C PRO A 192 -33.83 -28.65 14.46
N ILE A 193 -33.45 -29.57 15.36
CA ILE A 193 -32.33 -30.50 15.13
C ILE A 193 -32.77 -31.68 14.25
N ALA A 194 -34.03 -32.14 14.39
CA ALA A 194 -34.57 -33.23 13.58
C ALA A 194 -34.83 -32.81 12.13
N ALA A 195 -35.31 -31.58 11.90
CA ALA A 195 -35.48 -31.02 10.55
C ALA A 195 -34.14 -30.75 9.84
N LEU A 196 -33.06 -30.48 10.61
CA LEU A 196 -31.70 -30.30 10.08
C LEU A 196 -31.01 -31.64 9.80
N ALA A 197 -31.22 -32.65 10.66
CA ALA A 197 -30.78 -34.02 10.44
C ALA A 197 -31.44 -34.65 9.19
N ALA A 198 -32.57 -34.10 8.74
CA ALA A 198 -33.24 -34.47 7.49
C ALA A 198 -32.64 -33.83 6.22
N MET A 199 -31.67 -32.92 6.32
CA MET A 199 -30.88 -32.51 5.16
C MET A 199 -29.96 -33.66 4.74
N ALA A 200 -30.45 -34.47 3.80
CA ALA A 200 -29.68 -35.53 3.16
C ALA A 200 -28.43 -34.99 2.46
N ALA A 201 -27.49 -35.86 2.12
CA ALA A 201 -26.31 -35.52 1.34
C ALA A 201 -26.71 -34.73 0.08
N VAL A 202 -26.27 -33.48 -0.07
CA VAL A 202 -26.54 -32.68 -1.26
C VAL A 202 -25.23 -32.33 -1.93
N ASN A 203 -25.05 -32.83 -3.16
CA ASN A 203 -24.01 -32.32 -4.04
C ASN A 203 -24.60 -31.20 -4.90
N LEU A 204 -24.11 -29.97 -4.76
CA LEU A 204 -24.52 -28.86 -5.60
C LEU A 204 -23.44 -28.61 -6.65
N ARG A 205 -23.83 -28.51 -7.92
CA ARG A 205 -22.96 -28.06 -8.99
C ARG A 205 -23.58 -26.87 -9.70
N VAL A 206 -22.78 -25.86 -9.96
CA VAL A 206 -23.11 -24.65 -10.70
C VAL A 206 -22.17 -24.57 -11.89
N GLU A 207 -22.73 -24.31 -13.06
CA GLU A 207 -21.98 -24.09 -14.32
C GLU A 207 -22.34 -22.72 -14.89
N ASP A 208 -21.31 -21.93 -15.21
CA ASP A 208 -21.41 -20.64 -15.91
C ASP A 208 -22.38 -19.64 -15.26
N GLY A 209 -22.34 -19.55 -13.92
CA GLY A 209 -23.20 -18.65 -13.15
C GLY A 209 -22.76 -17.18 -13.19
N ILE A 210 -23.72 -16.29 -12.96
CA ILE A 210 -23.51 -14.86 -12.82
C ILE A 210 -24.16 -14.40 -11.52
N VAL A 211 -23.44 -13.61 -10.73
CA VAL A 211 -23.98 -12.98 -9.52
C VAL A 211 -23.85 -11.48 -9.66
N HIS A 212 -24.98 -10.80 -9.55
CA HIS A 212 -25.10 -9.36 -9.45
C HIS A 212 -25.24 -9.00 -7.98
N TYR A 213 -24.34 -8.18 -7.46
CA TYR A 213 -24.42 -7.64 -6.10
C TYR A 213 -24.62 -6.14 -6.17
N THR A 214 -25.62 -5.61 -5.47
CA THR A 214 -25.88 -4.17 -5.39
C THR A 214 -26.11 -3.78 -3.92
N ASP A 215 -25.36 -2.79 -3.46
CA ASP A 215 -25.51 -2.16 -2.14
C ASP A 215 -25.97 -0.72 -2.36
N GLU A 216 -27.26 -0.47 -2.23
CA GLU A 216 -27.87 0.85 -2.48
C GLU A 216 -27.42 1.90 -1.45
N ARG A 217 -27.12 1.47 -0.21
CA ARG A 217 -26.62 2.35 0.83
C ARG A 217 -25.23 2.90 0.49
N ARG A 218 -24.38 2.07 -0.11
CA ARG A 218 -23.02 2.47 -0.52
C ARG A 218 -22.90 2.91 -1.97
N GLN A 219 -23.97 2.81 -2.76
CA GLN A 219 -23.97 3.02 -4.21
C GLN A 219 -22.93 2.15 -4.93
N VAL A 220 -22.77 0.91 -4.47
CA VAL A 220 -21.81 -0.06 -5.03
C VAL A 220 -22.56 -1.12 -5.82
N SER A 221 -22.14 -1.38 -7.06
CA SER A 221 -22.63 -2.50 -7.87
C SER A 221 -21.46 -3.34 -8.38
N GLU A 222 -21.52 -4.64 -8.12
CA GLU A 222 -20.48 -5.60 -8.47
C GLU A 222 -21.07 -6.74 -9.29
N LYS A 223 -20.27 -7.28 -10.21
CA LYS A 223 -20.64 -8.42 -11.03
C LYS A 223 -19.57 -9.51 -10.93
N ILE A 224 -20.01 -10.72 -10.59
CA ILE A 224 -19.21 -11.94 -10.64
C ILE A 224 -19.70 -12.76 -11.84
N THR A 225 -18.80 -13.17 -12.71
CA THR A 225 -19.12 -13.94 -13.94
C THR A 225 -18.40 -15.27 -13.98
N GLY A 226 -18.87 -16.20 -14.81
CA GLY A 226 -18.22 -17.49 -15.02
C GLY A 226 -18.09 -18.32 -13.74
N LEU A 227 -19.08 -18.21 -12.83
CA LEU A 227 -19.11 -18.96 -11.58
C LEU A 227 -19.33 -20.44 -11.87
N ASN A 228 -18.27 -21.23 -11.70
CA ASN A 228 -18.31 -22.68 -11.71
C ASN A 228 -18.06 -23.16 -10.30
N LEU A 229 -19.04 -23.78 -9.64
CA LEU A 229 -18.94 -24.17 -8.24
C LEU A 229 -19.37 -25.62 -8.07
N GLN A 230 -18.61 -26.39 -7.33
CA GLN A 230 -18.99 -27.71 -6.84
C GLN A 230 -18.95 -27.68 -5.31
N VAL A 231 -20.05 -28.07 -4.68
CA VAL A 231 -20.18 -28.21 -3.24
C VAL A 231 -20.54 -29.65 -2.94
N ASP A 232 -19.68 -30.30 -2.15
CA ASP A 232 -19.85 -31.66 -1.69
C ASP A 232 -20.25 -31.60 -0.20
N LEU A 233 -21.50 -31.97 0.13
CA LEU A 233 -22.01 -32.04 1.49
C LEU A 233 -22.54 -33.46 1.78
N PRO A 234 -21.73 -34.36 2.36
CA PRO A 234 -22.15 -35.74 2.63
C PRO A 234 -23.24 -35.85 3.70
N SER A 235 -23.23 -34.98 4.71
CA SER A 235 -24.29 -34.84 5.72
C SER A 235 -24.15 -33.50 6.44
N ALA A 236 -25.19 -33.05 7.12
CA ALA A 236 -25.19 -31.77 7.85
C ALA A 236 -24.10 -31.66 8.94
N ASP A 237 -23.71 -32.80 9.54
CA ASP A 237 -22.68 -32.88 10.59
C ASP A 237 -21.27 -33.18 10.07
N SER A 238 -21.13 -33.46 8.77
CA SER A 238 -19.84 -33.72 8.13
C SER A 238 -19.26 -32.47 7.49
N ALA A 239 -17.97 -32.55 7.15
CA ALA A 239 -17.29 -31.47 6.47
C ALA A 239 -17.94 -31.17 5.11
N LEU A 240 -18.27 -29.90 4.89
CA LEU A 240 -18.65 -29.35 3.59
C LEU A 240 -17.39 -28.92 2.88
N GLU A 241 -17.21 -29.39 1.65
CA GLU A 241 -16.13 -28.94 0.78
C GLU A 241 -16.72 -28.23 -0.44
N ALA A 242 -16.19 -27.05 -0.74
CA ALA A 242 -16.56 -26.27 -1.92
C ALA A 242 -15.32 -25.99 -2.77
N ARG A 243 -15.42 -26.20 -4.08
CA ARG A 243 -14.36 -25.90 -5.05
C ARG A 243 -14.97 -25.19 -6.23
N GLY A 244 -14.32 -24.14 -6.70
CA GLY A 244 -14.86 -23.42 -7.85
C GLY A 244 -13.88 -22.46 -8.49
N GLU A 245 -14.33 -21.92 -9.61
CA GLU A 245 -13.68 -20.87 -10.36
C GLU A 245 -14.71 -19.77 -10.62
N LEU A 246 -14.27 -18.52 -10.58
CA LEU A 246 -15.10 -17.36 -10.87
C LEU A 246 -14.23 -16.24 -11.44
N GLN A 247 -14.85 -15.27 -12.10
CA GLN A 247 -14.20 -14.04 -12.52
C GLN A 247 -14.77 -12.87 -11.73
N PHE A 248 -13.89 -12.12 -11.07
CA PHE A 248 -14.24 -10.92 -10.31
C PHE A 248 -13.38 -9.76 -10.78
N ARG A 249 -14.05 -8.70 -11.29
CA ARG A 249 -13.39 -7.49 -11.82
C ARG A 249 -12.28 -7.79 -12.83
N GLY A 250 -12.58 -8.71 -13.75
CA GLY A 250 -11.65 -9.14 -14.80
C GLY A 250 -10.67 -10.24 -14.38
N GLU A 251 -10.41 -10.42 -13.08
CA GLU A 251 -9.46 -11.42 -12.57
C GLU A 251 -10.11 -12.79 -12.39
N LYS A 252 -9.46 -13.85 -12.90
CA LYS A 252 -9.91 -15.23 -12.72
C LYS A 252 -9.39 -15.77 -11.38
N LEU A 253 -10.32 -16.20 -10.53
CA LEU A 253 -10.07 -16.71 -9.19
C LEU A 253 -10.43 -18.19 -9.12
N SER A 254 -9.54 -18.99 -8.55
CA SER A 254 -9.85 -20.33 -8.06
C SER A 254 -10.10 -20.28 -6.56
N LEU A 255 -11.16 -20.96 -6.10
CA LEU A 255 -11.56 -21.00 -4.70
C LEU A 255 -11.64 -22.46 -4.22
N ARG A 256 -11.12 -22.72 -3.03
CA ARG A 256 -11.37 -23.93 -2.26
C ARG A 256 -11.76 -23.54 -0.85
N ALA A 257 -12.89 -24.01 -0.37
CA ALA A 257 -13.35 -23.79 0.98
C ALA A 257 -13.72 -25.12 1.66
N LYS A 258 -13.51 -25.20 2.96
CA LYS A 258 -13.89 -26.32 3.81
C LYS A 258 -14.51 -25.78 5.09
N ILE A 259 -15.67 -26.32 5.47
CA ILE A 259 -16.33 -26.07 6.76
C ILE A 259 -16.47 -27.42 7.44
N ASP A 260 -15.91 -27.61 8.64
CA ASP A 260 -15.91 -28.93 9.29
C ASP A 260 -17.32 -29.37 9.73
N SER A 261 -18.19 -28.45 10.13
CA SER A 261 -19.59 -28.72 10.47
C SER A 261 -20.51 -27.55 10.11
N PRO A 262 -21.28 -27.62 9.02
CA PRO A 262 -22.31 -26.64 8.68
C PRO A 262 -23.45 -26.61 9.70
N ALA A 263 -23.83 -27.76 10.27
CA ALA A 263 -24.85 -27.83 11.31
C ALA A 263 -24.46 -27.03 12.56
N ALA A 264 -23.18 -26.99 12.93
CA ALA A 264 -22.69 -26.15 14.02
C ALA A 264 -22.96 -24.66 13.75
N LEU A 265 -22.63 -24.16 12.55
CA LEU A 265 -22.88 -22.76 12.16
C LEU A 265 -24.37 -22.40 12.20
N LEU A 266 -25.23 -23.28 11.71
CA LEU A 266 -26.69 -23.10 11.73
C LEU A 266 -27.25 -23.14 13.15
N ALA A 267 -26.63 -23.92 14.03
CA ALA A 267 -26.92 -23.92 15.47
C ALA A 267 -26.26 -22.75 16.23
N SER A 268 -25.74 -21.73 15.53
CA SER A 268 -25.03 -20.58 16.11
C SER A 268 -23.83 -20.97 16.98
N ARG A 269 -23.14 -22.06 16.61
CA ARG A 269 -21.88 -22.51 17.21
C ARG A 269 -20.73 -22.31 16.22
N ASP A 270 -19.54 -22.19 16.77
CA ASP A 270 -18.31 -22.05 16.00
C ASP A 270 -18.03 -23.34 15.21
N SER A 271 -17.50 -23.16 14.01
CA SER A 271 -17.04 -24.27 13.15
C SER A 271 -15.71 -23.90 12.51
N ASN A 272 -14.83 -24.89 12.36
CA ASN A 272 -13.59 -24.65 11.64
C ASN A 272 -13.90 -24.35 10.17
N PHE A 273 -13.28 -23.29 9.67
CA PHE A 273 -13.41 -22.79 8.32
C PHE A 273 -12.02 -22.55 7.74
N GLY A 274 -11.76 -23.21 6.61
CA GLY A 274 -10.58 -22.98 5.80
C GLY A 274 -11.01 -22.48 4.42
N VAL A 275 -10.36 -21.44 3.92
CA VAL A 275 -10.53 -20.99 2.54
C VAL A 275 -9.18 -20.67 1.91
N ARG A 276 -9.03 -21.05 0.65
CA ARG A 276 -7.90 -20.69 -0.20
C ARG A 276 -8.42 -20.10 -1.50
N VAL A 277 -7.90 -18.95 -1.85
CA VAL A 277 -8.18 -18.23 -3.09
C VAL A 277 -6.86 -18.07 -3.82
N ASN A 278 -6.80 -18.46 -5.10
CA ASN A 278 -5.62 -18.22 -5.93
C ASN A 278 -6.02 -17.59 -7.26
N SER A 279 -5.21 -16.66 -7.73
CA SER A 279 -5.32 -15.96 -9.01
C SER A 279 -3.93 -15.54 -9.49
N THR A 280 -3.85 -14.80 -10.59
CA THR A 280 -2.56 -14.22 -11.03
C THR A 280 -2.14 -13.02 -10.18
N LEU A 281 -3.11 -12.29 -9.62
CA LEU A 281 -2.86 -11.10 -8.79
C LEU A 281 -2.66 -11.42 -7.30
N ILE A 282 -3.34 -12.45 -6.77
CA ILE A 282 -3.39 -12.76 -5.35
C ILE A 282 -3.49 -14.27 -5.07
N THR A 283 -2.72 -14.73 -4.08
CA THR A 283 -2.92 -15.98 -3.34
C THR A 283 -3.24 -15.64 -1.89
N ALA A 284 -4.44 -16.00 -1.43
CA ALA A 284 -4.88 -15.77 -0.07
C ALA A 284 -5.35 -17.08 0.58
N SER A 285 -5.06 -17.24 1.86
CA SER A 285 -5.59 -18.34 2.65
C SER A 285 -5.96 -17.90 4.05
N TYR A 286 -7.06 -18.47 4.53
CA TYR A 286 -7.53 -18.33 5.90
C TYR A 286 -7.78 -19.74 6.48
N ASP A 287 -7.37 -19.94 7.72
CA ASP A 287 -7.58 -21.17 8.48
C ASP A 287 -7.89 -20.80 9.93
N GLY A 288 -9.12 -21.09 10.38
CA GLY A 288 -9.58 -20.69 11.70
C GLY A 288 -11.00 -21.14 12.01
N THR A 289 -11.66 -20.45 12.94
CA THR A 289 -13.07 -20.66 13.27
C THR A 289 -13.95 -19.58 12.63
N LEU A 290 -15.21 -19.92 12.37
CA LEU A 290 -16.23 -19.02 11.87
C LEU A 290 -17.50 -19.20 12.71
N ALA A 291 -18.19 -18.10 13.00
CA ALA A 291 -19.57 -18.07 13.47
C ALA A 291 -20.34 -17.04 12.65
N ILE A 292 -21.60 -17.33 12.31
CA ILE A 292 -22.41 -16.49 11.40
C ILE A 292 -23.54 -15.76 12.14
N SER A 293 -24.06 -16.35 13.22
CA SER A 293 -25.22 -15.85 13.99
C SER A 293 -24.88 -15.86 15.49
N PRO A 294 -25.32 -14.86 16.28
CA PRO A 294 -26.15 -13.70 15.89
C PRO A 294 -25.39 -12.62 15.12
N ALA A 295 -24.05 -12.64 15.17
CA ALA A 295 -23.18 -11.73 14.42
C ALA A 295 -21.97 -12.50 13.87
N PRO A 296 -21.41 -12.07 12.71
CA PRO A 296 -20.26 -12.74 12.13
C PRO A 296 -19.03 -12.60 13.03
N LYS A 297 -18.38 -13.72 13.32
CA LYS A 297 -17.09 -13.77 14.00
C LYS A 297 -16.14 -14.70 13.25
N ALA A 298 -14.88 -14.31 13.13
CA ALA A 298 -13.86 -15.14 12.49
C ALA A 298 -12.52 -14.99 13.22
N VAL A 299 -11.95 -16.09 13.71
CA VAL A 299 -10.65 -16.07 14.39
C VAL A 299 -9.74 -17.11 13.75
N GLY A 300 -8.62 -16.69 13.16
CA GLY A 300 -7.78 -17.61 12.39
C GLY A 300 -6.48 -17.03 11.88
N LYS A 301 -5.68 -17.88 11.23
CA LYS A 301 -4.45 -17.48 10.54
C LYS A 301 -4.80 -16.98 9.15
N LEU A 302 -4.37 -15.77 8.84
CA LEU A 302 -4.46 -15.17 7.51
C LEU A 302 -3.08 -15.20 6.87
N LYS A 303 -3.03 -15.56 5.58
CA LYS A 303 -1.88 -15.35 4.70
C LYS A 303 -2.34 -14.79 3.38
N VAL A 304 -1.65 -13.77 2.89
CA VAL A 304 -1.86 -13.12 1.60
C VAL A 304 -0.51 -12.96 0.93
N ASP A 305 -0.45 -13.27 -0.34
CA ASP A 305 0.68 -13.05 -1.23
C ASP A 305 0.09 -12.44 -2.51
N ALA A 306 0.57 -11.26 -2.90
CA ALA A 306 0.09 -10.54 -4.06
C ALA A 306 1.27 -9.92 -4.83
N SER A 307 1.08 -9.72 -6.13
CA SER A 307 2.11 -9.10 -6.97
C SER A 307 2.52 -7.71 -6.50
N SER A 308 1.56 -6.95 -5.95
CA SER A 308 1.77 -5.63 -5.33
C SER A 308 0.60 -5.23 -4.42
N LEU A 309 0.86 -4.35 -3.45
CA LEU A 309 -0.19 -3.79 -2.59
C LEU A 309 -1.02 -2.75 -3.37
N HIS A 310 -0.41 -1.99 -4.28
CA HIS A 310 -1.10 -1.10 -5.22
C HIS A 310 -2.01 -1.87 -6.18
N GLY A 311 -1.50 -2.93 -6.80
CA GLY A 311 -2.30 -3.79 -7.67
C GLY A 311 -3.49 -4.41 -6.94
N LEU A 312 -3.27 -4.87 -5.70
CA LEU A 312 -4.32 -5.40 -4.84
C LEU A 312 -5.39 -4.35 -4.47
N THR A 313 -4.98 -3.18 -4.00
CA THR A 313 -5.92 -2.11 -3.58
C THR A 313 -6.68 -1.51 -4.75
N THR A 314 -6.06 -1.44 -5.93
CA THR A 314 -6.71 -1.03 -7.19
C THR A 314 -7.72 -2.08 -7.65
N TRP A 315 -7.36 -3.36 -7.64
CA TRP A 315 -8.29 -4.44 -7.98
C TRP A 315 -9.49 -4.51 -7.01
N LEU A 316 -9.26 -4.29 -5.71
CA LEU A 316 -10.32 -4.16 -4.69
C LEU A 316 -11.09 -2.84 -4.80
N GLY A 317 -10.64 -1.88 -5.60
CA GLY A 317 -11.32 -0.60 -5.87
C GLY A 317 -11.26 0.39 -4.72
N THR A 318 -10.30 0.24 -3.81
CA THR A 318 -10.07 1.22 -2.75
C THR A 318 -9.12 2.33 -3.20
N GLY A 319 -8.14 2.02 -4.05
CA GLY A 319 -7.21 3.02 -4.62
C GLY A 319 -6.46 3.85 -3.56
N ILE A 320 -6.29 3.29 -2.35
CA ILE A 320 -5.70 4.01 -1.22
C ILE A 320 -4.21 4.24 -1.44
N VAL A 321 -3.52 3.24 -2.03
CA VAL A 321 -2.09 3.28 -2.33
C VAL A 321 -1.89 3.80 -3.75
N GLU A 322 -1.18 4.92 -3.88
CA GLU A 322 -0.90 5.58 -5.17
C GLU A 322 0.46 5.17 -5.78
N ASP A 323 1.33 4.53 -5.01
CA ASP A 323 2.66 4.09 -5.48
C ASP A 323 2.53 2.83 -6.36
N GLU A 324 2.69 3.00 -7.67
CA GLU A 324 2.65 1.89 -8.65
C GLU A 324 3.86 0.93 -8.54
N GLU A 325 4.93 1.32 -7.83
CA GLU A 325 6.21 0.59 -7.75
C GLU A 325 6.54 0.13 -6.31
N ASP A 326 5.51 -0.28 -5.57
CA ASP A 326 5.60 -0.79 -4.20
C ASP A 326 6.13 -2.24 -4.10
N GLY A 327 6.20 -2.96 -5.22
CA GLY A 327 6.81 -4.29 -5.33
C GLY A 327 5.96 -5.42 -4.73
N HIS A 328 6.54 -6.63 -4.60
CA HIS A 328 5.83 -7.82 -4.10
C HIS A 328 5.27 -7.60 -2.70
N PHE A 329 4.02 -8.00 -2.48
CA PHE A 329 3.32 -7.85 -1.22
C PHE A 329 3.05 -9.20 -0.56
N THR A 330 3.47 -9.36 0.69
CA THR A 330 3.02 -10.47 1.53
C THR A 330 2.46 -9.95 2.84
N LEU A 331 1.49 -10.68 3.39
CA LEU A 331 0.92 -10.42 4.71
C LEU A 331 0.61 -11.75 5.39
N SER A 332 1.03 -11.89 6.62
CA SER A 332 0.63 -13.00 7.48
C SER A 332 0.32 -12.49 8.88
N GLY A 333 -0.63 -13.14 9.56
CA GLY A 333 -1.00 -12.75 10.92
C GLY A 333 -2.19 -13.55 11.42
N ARG A 334 -2.59 -13.28 12.67
CA ARG A 334 -3.82 -13.81 13.25
C ARG A 334 -4.92 -12.77 13.09
N LEU A 335 -5.91 -13.10 12.29
CA LEU A 335 -7.12 -12.30 12.09
C LEU A 335 -8.12 -12.62 13.20
N ASP A 336 -8.73 -11.59 13.77
CA ASP A 336 -9.80 -11.66 14.77
C ASP A 336 -10.89 -10.65 14.36
N VAL A 337 -12.00 -11.15 13.84
CA VAL A 337 -13.14 -10.38 13.34
C VAL A 337 -14.30 -10.55 14.29
N SER A 338 -14.88 -9.43 14.66
CA SER A 338 -16.14 -9.33 15.39
C SER A 338 -17.03 -8.27 14.75
N GLU A 339 -18.24 -8.09 15.29
CA GLU A 339 -19.14 -7.00 14.88
C GLU A 339 -18.56 -5.61 15.16
N ALA A 340 -17.83 -5.46 16.27
CA ALA A 340 -17.32 -4.18 16.73
C ALA A 340 -15.93 -3.85 16.16
N ALA A 341 -15.11 -4.84 15.84
CA ALA A 341 -13.73 -4.62 15.44
C ALA A 341 -13.16 -5.74 14.54
N ILE A 342 -12.19 -5.35 13.72
CA ILE A 342 -11.30 -6.23 12.94
C ILE A 342 -9.89 -6.02 13.48
N ALA A 343 -9.30 -7.04 14.09
CA ALA A 343 -7.92 -7.02 14.58
C ALA A 343 -7.04 -7.97 13.76
N LEU A 344 -5.85 -7.49 13.40
CA LEU A 344 -4.78 -8.28 12.84
C LEU A 344 -3.60 -8.26 13.82
N LEU A 345 -3.34 -9.42 14.41
CA LEU A 345 -2.38 -9.62 15.49
C LEU A 345 -1.18 -10.39 14.95
N ASP A 346 -0.01 -10.14 15.53
CA ASP A 346 1.27 -10.73 15.08
C ASP A 346 1.49 -10.57 13.56
N ALA A 347 1.06 -9.42 13.03
CA ALA A 347 1.14 -9.12 11.62
C ALA A 347 2.61 -9.09 11.19
N LYS A 348 2.90 -9.72 10.07
CA LYS A 348 4.18 -9.67 9.36
C LYS A 348 3.87 -9.46 7.90
N ALA A 349 4.26 -8.31 7.39
CA ALA A 349 4.08 -7.94 6.00
C ALA A 349 5.44 -7.61 5.37
N GLN A 350 5.51 -7.81 4.06
CA GLN A 350 6.61 -7.38 3.21
C GLN A 350 6.00 -6.57 2.07
N ILE A 351 6.51 -5.36 1.83
CA ILE A 351 6.13 -4.49 0.71
C ILE A 351 7.44 -4.15 -0.02
N GLY A 352 7.70 -4.83 -1.14
CA GLY A 352 8.96 -4.71 -1.85
C GLY A 352 10.14 -5.16 -0.96
N SER A 353 11.11 -4.29 -0.72
CA SER A 353 12.22 -4.54 0.22
C SER A 353 11.90 -4.27 1.69
N ASN A 354 10.75 -3.65 1.97
CA ASN A 354 10.44 -3.14 3.31
C ASN A 354 9.57 -4.14 4.07
N SER A 355 10.05 -4.55 5.24
CA SER A 355 9.29 -5.33 6.22
C SER A 355 8.48 -4.41 7.14
N VAL A 356 7.27 -4.86 7.47
CA VAL A 356 6.37 -4.25 8.47
C VAL A 356 5.92 -5.36 9.42
N SER A 357 5.92 -5.10 10.72
CA SER A 357 5.39 -6.05 11.70
C SER A 357 4.69 -5.36 12.86
N GLY A 358 3.77 -6.06 13.53
CA GLY A 358 3.09 -5.51 14.70
C GLY A 358 1.62 -5.89 14.77
N LEU A 359 0.77 -4.96 15.17
CA LEU A 359 -0.67 -5.16 15.24
C LEU A 359 -1.44 -3.96 14.70
N ALA A 360 -2.64 -4.24 14.18
CA ALA A 360 -3.59 -3.22 13.76
C ALA A 360 -5.01 -3.64 14.15
N VAL A 361 -5.81 -2.70 14.62
CA VAL A 361 -7.21 -2.88 15.01
C VAL A 361 -8.05 -1.80 14.36
N ILE A 362 -9.11 -2.17 13.66
CA ILE A 362 -10.09 -1.25 13.09
C ILE A 362 -11.40 -1.46 13.82
N GLU A 363 -11.80 -0.47 14.61
CA GLU A 363 -13.07 -0.44 15.32
C GLU A 363 -14.15 0.19 14.44
N SER A 364 -15.25 -0.52 14.23
CA SER A 364 -16.43 -0.02 13.52
C SER A 364 -17.32 0.72 14.50
N ARG A 365 -17.64 1.98 14.19
CA ARG A 365 -18.56 2.81 14.99
C ARG A 365 -19.78 3.17 14.13
N PRO A 366 -21.01 2.76 14.49
CA PRO A 366 -22.19 2.99 13.63
C PRO A 366 -22.47 4.45 13.31
N ASP A 367 -22.29 5.35 14.29
CA ASP A 367 -22.60 6.78 14.18
C ASP A 367 -21.34 7.67 14.14
N ALA A 368 -20.17 7.08 13.88
CA ALA A 368 -18.90 7.80 13.83
C ALA A 368 -17.95 7.19 12.80
N ARG A 369 -16.84 7.87 12.50
CA ARG A 369 -15.79 7.32 11.64
C ARG A 369 -15.21 6.05 12.26
N PRO A 370 -14.77 5.06 11.49
CA PRO A 370 -14.02 3.93 12.06
C PRO A 370 -12.74 4.45 12.73
N ARG A 371 -12.30 3.77 13.80
CA ARG A 371 -11.04 4.10 14.50
C ARG A 371 -10.00 3.04 14.21
N LEU A 372 -8.84 3.45 13.69
CA LEU A 372 -7.67 2.62 13.47
C LEU A 372 -6.70 2.77 14.65
N SER A 373 -6.37 1.67 15.32
CA SER A 373 -5.30 1.63 16.32
C SER A 373 -4.19 0.71 15.82
N ALA A 374 -2.94 1.18 15.79
CA ALA A 374 -1.83 0.39 15.27
C ALA A 374 -0.53 0.61 16.06
N ASP A 375 0.24 -0.46 16.22
CA ASP A 375 1.60 -0.45 16.75
C ASP A 375 2.47 -1.25 15.80
N LEU A 376 3.33 -0.54 15.06
CA LEU A 376 4.04 -1.08 13.89
C LEU A 376 5.54 -0.81 13.98
N GLN A 377 6.32 -1.83 13.65
CA GLN A 377 7.75 -1.77 13.36
C GLN A 377 7.95 -1.84 11.84
N LEU A 378 8.68 -0.87 11.28
CA LEU A 378 9.01 -0.77 9.87
C LEU A 378 10.53 -0.76 9.69
N SER A 379 11.03 -1.47 8.68
CA SER A 379 12.46 -1.39 8.31
C SER A 379 12.81 -0.09 7.58
N SER A 380 11.90 0.43 6.76
CA SER A 380 12.11 1.69 6.03
C SER A 380 10.79 2.38 5.70
N LEU A 381 10.79 3.72 5.74
CA LEU A 381 9.70 4.58 5.28
C LEU A 381 10.26 5.68 4.35
N ASP A 382 9.96 5.58 3.06
CA ASP A 382 10.30 6.61 2.07
C ASP A 382 9.13 7.59 1.90
N LEU A 383 9.15 8.68 2.67
CA LEU A 383 8.14 9.74 2.62
C LEU A 383 8.10 10.44 1.26
N GLY A 384 9.18 10.40 0.48
CA GLY A 384 9.24 10.96 -0.86
C GLY A 384 8.23 10.28 -1.79
N ARG A 385 8.07 8.96 -1.70
CA ARG A 385 7.10 8.20 -2.50
C ARG A 385 5.65 8.50 -2.15
N TRP A 386 5.38 8.79 -0.88
CA TRP A 386 4.01 9.07 -0.40
C TRP A 386 3.60 10.54 -0.59
N LEU A 387 4.56 11.47 -0.50
CA LEU A 387 4.31 12.91 -0.56
C LEU A 387 4.60 13.52 -1.94
N SER A 388 5.47 12.90 -2.75
CA SER A 388 5.86 13.42 -4.07
C SER A 388 5.35 12.48 -5.16
N ALA A 389 4.48 13.00 -6.02
CA ALA A 389 4.20 12.33 -7.28
C ALA A 389 5.44 12.43 -8.18
N LYS A 390 6.16 11.31 -8.32
CA LYS A 390 7.20 11.01 -9.32
C LYS A 390 7.97 12.24 -9.83
N GLU A 391 8.89 12.78 -9.02
CA GLU A 391 9.97 13.60 -9.58
C GLU A 391 10.84 12.70 -10.45
N THR A 392 10.99 13.05 -11.73
CA THR A 392 11.83 12.30 -12.67
C THR A 392 13.26 12.29 -12.12
N PRO A 393 13.96 11.15 -12.08
CA PRO A 393 15.29 11.08 -11.49
C PRO A 393 16.21 12.11 -12.16
N ARG A 394 16.83 12.97 -11.35
CA ARG A 394 17.96 13.79 -11.80
C ARG A 394 18.98 12.84 -12.42
N LYS A 395 19.20 12.96 -13.74
CA LYS A 395 20.42 12.43 -14.34
C LYS A 395 21.57 13.10 -13.61
N GLY A 396 22.31 12.30 -12.85
CA GLY A 396 23.52 12.71 -12.19
C GLY A 396 24.41 13.46 -13.17
N ARG A 397 25.14 14.43 -12.63
CA ARG A 397 26.19 15.22 -13.28
C ARG A 397 27.02 14.30 -14.16
N ALA A 398 26.67 14.20 -15.45
CA ALA A 398 27.47 13.52 -16.43
C ALA A 398 28.77 14.31 -16.49
N ALA A 399 29.88 13.63 -16.25
CA ALA A 399 31.19 14.13 -16.61
C ALA A 399 31.09 14.66 -18.04
N ILE A 400 31.57 15.88 -18.26
CA ILE A 400 31.72 16.44 -19.60
C ILE A 400 32.87 15.65 -20.24
N GLU A 401 32.55 14.49 -20.81
CA GLU A 401 33.41 13.78 -21.74
C GLU A 401 32.86 14.00 -23.15
N GLY A 402 33.68 14.68 -23.96
CA GLY A 402 33.66 14.59 -25.42
C GLY A 402 32.42 15.13 -26.13
N ALA A 403 32.38 16.44 -26.38
CA ALA A 403 31.57 16.96 -27.47
C ALA A 403 32.04 16.34 -28.81
N PRO A 404 31.15 15.74 -29.63
CA PRO A 404 31.52 15.34 -30.98
C PRO A 404 31.68 16.59 -31.83
N ARG A 405 32.83 16.73 -32.50
CA ARG A 405 33.03 17.69 -33.59
C ARG A 405 32.04 17.35 -34.69
N ARG A 406 31.13 18.27 -35.01
CA ARG A 406 30.38 18.25 -36.26
C ARG A 406 31.23 18.96 -37.31
N ASP A 407 31.79 18.18 -38.22
CA ASP A 407 32.18 18.66 -39.54
C ASP A 407 30.92 18.85 -40.40
N ASP A 408 30.89 19.98 -41.09
CA ASP A 408 30.20 20.36 -42.32
C ASP A 408 28.86 19.70 -42.69
N GLN A 409 27.79 20.52 -42.75
CA GLN A 409 26.86 20.52 -43.89
C GLN A 409 25.99 21.80 -43.97
N ALA A 410 26.25 22.55 -45.06
CA ALA A 410 25.42 23.46 -45.87
C ALA A 410 24.45 24.46 -45.21
N SER A 411 24.78 25.75 -45.35
CA SER A 411 23.83 26.87 -45.30
C SER A 411 23.07 26.97 -46.62
N PRO A 412 21.74 27.25 -46.64
CA PRO A 412 20.97 27.41 -47.87
C PRO A 412 21.47 28.62 -48.66
N GLN A 413 21.67 28.46 -49.97
CA GLN A 413 22.36 29.45 -50.82
C GLN A 413 21.45 30.29 -51.73
N THR A 414 20.12 30.12 -51.70
CA THR A 414 19.21 30.96 -52.51
C THR A 414 17.94 31.36 -51.77
N ILE A 415 17.36 32.49 -52.17
CA ILE A 415 16.10 33.01 -51.65
C ILE A 415 14.93 32.09 -52.08
N GLU A 416 15.02 31.42 -53.21
CA GLU A 416 14.04 30.44 -53.67
C GLU A 416 13.92 29.18 -52.79
N ASP A 417 14.94 28.79 -52.01
CA ASP A 417 14.88 27.68 -51.04
C ASP A 417 14.01 28.03 -49.81
N LEU A 418 13.79 29.32 -49.54
CA LEU A 418 12.95 29.79 -48.42
C LEU A 418 11.46 29.89 -48.77
N LEU A 419 11.08 29.80 -50.06
CA LEU A 419 9.72 30.07 -50.55
C LEU A 419 8.96 28.84 -51.06
N ARG A 420 9.58 27.65 -51.12
CA ARG A 420 8.86 26.40 -51.38
C ARG A 420 8.49 25.74 -50.07
N GLY A 421 7.19 25.80 -49.77
CA GLY A 421 6.59 25.32 -48.54
C GLY A 421 6.96 23.88 -48.21
N THR A 422 7.51 23.74 -47.01
CA THR A 422 7.20 22.65 -46.10
C THR A 422 6.71 23.30 -44.82
N GLU A 423 5.62 22.79 -44.25
CA GLU A 423 5.27 23.00 -42.85
C GLU A 423 6.47 22.54 -42.01
N VAL A 424 7.38 23.47 -41.73
CA VAL A 424 8.39 23.29 -40.69
C VAL A 424 7.67 23.70 -39.43
N GLU A 425 7.34 22.71 -38.58
CA GLU A 425 6.98 22.94 -37.19
C GLU A 425 7.86 24.07 -36.64
N GLY A 426 7.22 25.15 -36.19
CA GLY A 426 7.89 26.30 -35.62
C GLY A 426 8.87 25.85 -34.53
N PRO A 427 9.90 26.67 -34.22
CA PRO A 427 10.99 26.28 -33.33
C PRO A 427 10.40 25.63 -32.08
N GLN A 428 10.62 24.32 -31.93
CA GLN A 428 10.28 23.64 -30.69
C GLN A 428 10.95 24.44 -29.59
N VAL A 429 10.11 24.99 -28.71
CA VAL A 429 10.53 25.80 -27.58
C VAL A 429 11.58 24.99 -26.84
N ARG A 430 12.85 25.40 -26.98
CA ARG A 430 13.93 24.91 -26.15
C ARG A 430 13.59 25.30 -24.72
N GLY A 431 13.17 24.30 -23.95
CA GLY A 431 13.16 24.33 -22.51
C GLY A 431 11.81 24.64 -21.88
N PHE A 432 10.93 23.64 -21.81
CA PHE A 432 10.39 23.31 -20.49
C PHE A 432 11.53 22.67 -19.68
N ILE A 433 12.48 23.49 -19.25
CA ILE A 433 13.22 23.15 -18.04
C ILE A 433 12.21 23.50 -16.97
N ALA A 434 11.57 22.50 -16.34
CA ALA A 434 10.98 22.70 -15.04
C ALA A 434 12.10 23.29 -14.15
N ARG A 435 12.14 24.62 -14.02
CA ARG A 435 13.07 25.24 -13.10
C ARG A 435 12.52 25.00 -11.70
N GLU A 436 13.26 24.14 -11.01
CA GLU A 436 13.41 23.99 -9.56
C GLU A 436 12.72 25.08 -8.75
N GLY A 437 11.53 24.76 -8.22
CA GLY A 437 10.74 25.61 -7.34
C GLY A 437 9.97 24.77 -6.32
N TRP A 438 9.06 25.41 -5.61
CA TRP A 438 8.06 24.73 -4.78
C TRP A 438 6.90 24.22 -5.65
N SER A 439 6.42 23.02 -5.39
CA SER A 439 5.34 22.39 -6.16
C SER A 439 4.00 23.12 -6.02
N ASP A 440 3.28 23.28 -7.14
CA ASP A 440 1.89 23.77 -7.19
C ASP A 440 0.86 22.65 -7.16
N ARG A 441 1.30 21.40 -7.03
CA ARG A 441 0.38 20.26 -7.02
C ARG A 441 -0.38 20.27 -5.70
N PRO A 442 -1.73 20.24 -5.72
CA PRO A 442 -2.51 20.20 -4.50
C PRO A 442 -2.32 18.85 -3.80
N PHE A 443 -2.16 18.88 -2.49
CA PHE A 443 -2.20 17.69 -1.64
C PHE A 443 -3.65 17.20 -1.53
N ASN A 444 -3.86 15.87 -1.59
CA ASN A 444 -5.17 15.28 -1.38
C ASN A 444 -5.40 14.95 0.11
N PHE A 445 -5.97 15.89 0.85
CA PHE A 445 -6.29 15.70 2.27
C PHE A 445 -7.64 15.01 2.52
N GLU A 446 -8.45 14.72 1.49
CA GLU A 446 -9.77 14.12 1.67
C GLU A 446 -9.68 12.73 2.32
N LYS A 447 -8.62 11.99 2.00
CA LYS A 447 -8.33 10.66 2.56
C LYS A 447 -8.15 10.66 4.08
N LEU A 448 -7.75 11.79 4.69
CA LEU A 448 -7.69 11.95 6.15
C LEU A 448 -9.07 11.98 6.81
N GLY A 449 -10.14 12.11 6.02
CA GLY A 449 -11.53 12.05 6.49
C GLY A 449 -12.13 10.65 6.58
N LEU A 450 -11.42 9.61 6.13
CA LEU A 450 -11.96 8.25 6.02
C LEU A 450 -12.06 7.53 7.38
N PHE A 451 -11.16 7.83 8.31
CA PHE A 451 -11.07 7.20 9.62
C PHE A 451 -10.37 8.13 10.63
N ASP A 452 -10.62 7.88 11.91
CA ASP A 452 -9.76 8.38 12.99
C ASP A 452 -8.64 7.36 13.27
N ALA A 453 -7.49 7.79 13.79
CA ALA A 453 -6.37 6.90 14.02
C ALA A 453 -5.58 7.20 15.31
N ASP A 454 -4.99 6.16 15.90
CA ASP A 454 -3.99 6.20 16.97
C ASP A 454 -2.87 5.21 16.61
N VAL A 455 -1.73 5.72 16.19
CA VAL A 455 -0.67 4.95 15.54
C VAL A 455 0.66 5.18 16.25
N ARG A 456 1.34 4.09 16.62
CA ARG A 456 2.74 4.08 17.03
C ARG A 456 3.57 3.43 15.93
N LEU A 457 4.61 4.14 15.48
CA LEU A 457 5.53 3.68 14.46
C LEU A 457 6.96 3.68 15.02
N ASN A 458 7.61 2.54 14.92
CA ASN A 458 9.05 2.40 15.11
C ASN A 458 9.66 2.11 13.74
N ILE A 459 10.53 2.99 13.26
CA ILE A 459 11.05 2.94 11.88
C ILE A 459 12.57 2.91 11.94
N ASP A 460 13.21 1.93 11.31
CA ASP A 460 14.68 1.80 11.35
C ASP A 460 15.36 2.85 10.45
N GLU A 461 14.75 3.18 9.30
CA GLU A 461 15.23 4.23 8.39
C GLU A 461 14.06 5.04 7.82
N VAL A 462 14.11 6.37 7.95
CA VAL A 462 13.19 7.29 7.28
C VAL A 462 13.95 8.04 6.19
N GLN A 463 13.40 8.02 4.98
CA GLN A 463 13.94 8.75 3.84
C GLN A 463 12.95 9.78 3.35
N TYR A 464 13.43 10.99 3.05
CA TYR A 464 12.67 12.00 2.32
C TYR A 464 13.58 12.67 1.31
N ARG A 465 13.36 12.41 0.02
CA ARG A 465 14.25 12.86 -1.07
C ARG A 465 15.69 12.38 -0.79
N TYR A 466 16.61 13.31 -0.54
CA TYR A 466 18.01 13.03 -0.19
C TYR A 466 18.26 12.95 1.31
N LEU A 467 17.31 13.37 2.14
CA LEU A 467 17.42 13.31 3.59
C LEU A 467 17.27 11.89 4.08
N LYS A 468 18.15 11.52 5.01
CA LYS A 468 18.13 10.23 5.68
C LYS A 468 18.13 10.41 7.18
N ALA A 469 17.19 9.76 7.83
CA ALA A 469 17.16 9.57 9.27
C ALA A 469 17.22 8.06 9.56
N GLY A 470 17.95 7.69 10.60
CA GLY A 470 17.96 6.33 11.12
C GLY A 470 16.74 6.09 12.01
N THR A 471 16.98 5.38 13.12
CA THR A 471 15.92 4.98 14.06
C THR A 471 15.04 6.16 14.43
N THR A 472 13.74 6.03 14.13
CA THR A 472 12.73 7.07 14.31
C THR A 472 11.50 6.49 15.01
N ARG A 473 11.07 7.13 16.10
CA ARG A 473 9.88 6.76 16.88
C ARG A 473 8.81 7.84 16.78
N ILE A 474 7.66 7.47 16.25
CA ILE A 474 6.54 8.37 15.98
C ILE A 474 5.29 7.88 16.72
N THR A 475 4.61 8.80 17.38
CA THR A 475 3.22 8.62 17.82
C THR A 475 2.35 9.60 17.06
N ALA A 476 1.31 9.12 16.39
CA ALA A 476 0.41 9.95 15.59
C ALA A 476 -1.06 9.69 15.95
N THR A 477 -1.84 10.75 16.11
CA THR A 477 -3.29 10.69 16.30
C THR A 477 -3.99 11.49 15.20
N LEU A 478 -4.98 10.88 14.55
CA LEU A 478 -5.83 11.52 13.56
C LEU A 478 -7.25 11.58 14.11
N THR A 479 -7.77 12.78 14.35
CA THR A 479 -9.16 12.98 14.82
C THR A 479 -9.79 14.07 13.97
N ASP A 480 -10.92 13.79 13.33
CA ASP A 480 -11.68 14.81 12.57
C ASP A 480 -10.85 15.56 11.50
N ARG A 481 -9.92 14.85 10.82
CA ARG A 481 -8.94 15.40 9.85
C ARG A 481 -7.82 16.26 10.44
N VAL A 482 -7.67 16.28 11.77
CA VAL A 482 -6.52 16.88 12.45
C VAL A 482 -5.54 15.77 12.78
N LEU A 483 -4.36 15.82 12.17
CA LEU A 483 -3.24 14.90 12.41
C LEU A 483 -2.25 15.54 13.38
N ASP A 484 -2.16 15.00 14.58
CA ASP A 484 -1.16 15.35 15.58
C ASP A 484 -0.07 14.28 15.63
N THR A 485 1.16 14.67 15.36
CA THR A 485 2.32 13.75 15.29
C THR A 485 3.39 14.21 16.27
N SER A 486 3.86 13.29 17.11
CA SER A 486 5.01 13.47 17.99
C SER A 486 6.15 12.55 17.53
N ILE A 487 7.30 13.16 17.24
CA ILE A 487 8.55 12.48 16.95
C ILE A 487 9.34 12.45 18.26
N ASN A 488 9.30 11.29 18.93
CA ASN A 488 9.91 11.12 20.25
C ASN A 488 11.43 10.97 20.17
N GLU A 489 11.90 10.36 19.09
CA GLU A 489 13.30 10.10 18.79
C GLU A 489 13.47 10.03 17.28
N MET A 490 14.53 10.66 16.76
CA MET A 490 14.94 10.55 15.37
C MET A 490 16.45 10.67 15.29
N GLN A 491 17.14 9.65 14.79
CA GLN A 491 18.57 9.72 14.54
C GLN A 491 18.82 10.39 13.19
N LEU A 492 19.62 11.45 13.13
CA LEU A 492 19.99 12.08 11.86
C LEU A 492 21.42 12.61 11.88
N TYR A 493 22.21 12.22 10.89
CA TYR A 493 23.57 12.74 10.65
C TYR A 493 24.48 12.76 11.90
N GLY A 494 24.49 11.66 12.65
CA GLY A 494 25.26 11.51 13.90
C GLY A 494 24.61 12.12 15.15
N GLY A 495 23.58 12.95 14.98
CA GLY A 495 22.82 13.58 16.04
C GLY A 495 21.48 12.91 16.31
N PHE A 496 20.71 13.55 17.19
CA PHE A 496 19.36 13.13 17.57
C PHE A 496 18.39 14.32 17.52
N GLY A 497 17.17 14.05 17.09
CA GLY A 497 16.11 15.03 16.97
C GLY A 497 14.81 14.57 17.61
N ARG A 498 13.98 15.55 17.93
CA ARG A 498 12.63 15.38 18.49
C ARG A 498 11.76 16.53 18.01
N GLY A 499 10.45 16.31 17.96
CA GLY A 499 9.55 17.38 17.59
C GLY A 499 8.08 17.00 17.51
N THR A 500 7.27 17.96 17.10
CA THR A 500 5.85 17.80 16.85
C THR A 500 5.48 18.36 15.49
N VAL A 501 4.54 17.71 14.82
CA VAL A 501 3.94 18.13 13.57
C VAL A 501 2.43 18.04 13.73
N GLN A 502 1.72 19.13 13.54
CA GLN A 502 0.26 19.17 13.50
C GLN A 502 -0.19 19.62 12.12
N LEU A 503 -1.07 18.84 11.49
CA LEU A 503 -1.74 19.19 10.24
C LEU A 503 -3.25 19.21 10.49
N ASN A 504 -3.84 20.41 10.46
CA ASN A 504 -5.29 20.59 10.50
C ASN A 504 -5.83 20.69 9.07
N ALA A 505 -6.42 19.61 8.56
CA ALA A 505 -7.09 19.57 7.27
C ALA A 505 -8.63 19.58 7.38
N ALA A 506 -9.17 20.01 8.52
CA ALA A 506 -10.61 20.18 8.72
C ALA A 506 -11.15 21.46 8.05
N GLU A 507 -10.27 22.45 7.89
CA GLU A 507 -10.57 23.75 7.25
C GLU A 507 -10.28 23.73 5.75
N SER A 508 -10.88 24.68 5.01
CA SER A 508 -10.66 24.82 3.57
C SER A 508 -9.23 25.21 3.18
N ALA A 509 -8.49 25.81 4.12
CA ALA A 509 -7.06 26.09 4.01
C ALA A 509 -6.32 25.28 5.08
N PRO A 510 -5.75 24.11 4.73
CA PRO A 510 -5.05 23.25 5.66
C PRO A 510 -3.91 24.00 6.36
N ALA A 511 -3.85 23.89 7.69
CA ALA A 511 -2.84 24.55 8.50
C ALA A 511 -1.81 23.52 8.99
N LEU A 512 -0.53 23.83 8.82
CA LEU A 512 0.61 23.04 9.26
C LEU A 512 1.33 23.78 10.38
N GLN A 513 1.64 23.10 11.47
CA GLN A 513 2.51 23.57 12.54
C GLN A 513 3.61 22.54 12.78
N VAL A 514 4.86 23.01 12.85
CA VAL A 514 6.03 22.16 13.09
C VAL A 514 6.90 22.79 14.18
N ASN A 515 7.28 21.97 15.15
CA ASN A 515 8.32 22.29 16.13
C ASN A 515 9.35 21.17 16.10
N PHE A 516 10.59 21.47 15.78
CA PHE A 516 11.63 20.47 15.62
C PHE A 516 12.93 20.95 16.25
N GLU A 517 13.55 20.09 17.06
CA GLU A 517 14.86 20.31 17.66
C GLU A 517 15.78 19.17 17.26
N VAL A 518 16.99 19.52 16.86
CA VAL A 518 18.07 18.57 16.58
C VAL A 518 19.30 18.98 17.38
N GLN A 519 19.98 18.01 17.96
CA GLN A 519 21.20 18.20 18.73
C GLN A 519 22.32 17.29 18.19
N ASN A 520 23.56 17.76 18.35
CA ASN A 520 24.79 17.07 17.93
C ASN A 520 24.75 16.62 16.45
N VAL A 521 24.13 17.41 15.58
CA VAL A 521 23.98 17.07 14.16
C VAL A 521 25.16 17.57 13.34
N SER A 522 25.67 16.75 12.43
CA SER A 522 26.64 17.17 11.41
C SER A 522 25.98 18.18 10.47
N ALA A 523 26.38 19.45 10.59
CA ALA A 523 25.93 20.52 9.70
C ALA A 523 26.29 20.22 8.24
N PHE A 524 27.46 19.62 8.01
CA PHE A 524 27.96 19.31 6.67
C PHE A 524 27.05 18.31 5.95
N ASP A 525 26.77 17.16 6.58
CA ASP A 525 25.97 16.11 5.94
C ASP A 525 24.51 16.53 5.82
N LEU A 526 23.94 17.15 6.85
CA LEU A 526 22.57 17.62 6.83
C LEU A 526 22.37 18.67 5.74
N LEU A 527 23.20 19.72 5.68
CA LEU A 527 23.02 20.81 4.71
C LEU A 527 23.32 20.36 3.28
N ARG A 528 24.28 19.43 3.09
CA ARG A 528 24.55 18.81 1.79
C ARG A 528 23.31 18.10 1.25
N ASP A 529 22.67 17.29 2.09
CA ASP A 529 21.51 16.49 1.66
C ASP A 529 20.21 17.32 1.62
N ALA A 530 20.05 18.30 2.51
CA ALA A 530 18.85 19.15 2.60
C ALA A 530 18.78 20.23 1.51
N ALA A 531 19.92 20.87 1.23
CA ALA A 531 19.98 22.13 0.48
C ALA A 531 21.15 22.20 -0.51
N GLU A 532 21.84 21.08 -0.77
CA GLU A 532 23.03 21.01 -1.63
C GLU A 532 24.15 21.97 -1.17
N PHE A 533 24.22 22.16 0.15
CA PHE A 533 25.07 23.16 0.77
C PHE A 533 26.14 22.46 1.61
N ASP A 534 27.37 22.42 1.10
CA ASP A 534 28.44 21.53 1.56
C ASP A 534 29.71 22.29 1.97
N TRP A 535 29.59 23.55 2.43
CA TRP A 535 30.74 24.37 2.84
C TRP A 535 30.76 24.76 4.31
N ILE A 536 29.79 24.32 5.11
CA ILE A 536 29.81 24.46 6.57
C ILE A 536 29.95 23.07 7.16
N ALA A 537 31.05 22.85 7.87
CA ALA A 537 31.26 21.69 8.71
C ALA A 537 31.26 22.10 10.19
N GLY A 538 30.78 21.21 11.05
CA GLY A 538 30.64 21.42 12.48
C GLY A 538 29.48 20.59 13.02
N GLU A 539 29.48 20.41 14.33
CA GLU A 539 28.39 19.78 15.04
C GLU A 539 27.64 20.82 15.85
N GLY A 540 26.34 20.63 16.04
CA GLY A 540 25.59 21.59 16.84
C GLY A 540 24.11 21.33 16.92
N ARG A 541 23.36 22.39 17.26
CA ARG A 541 21.91 22.33 17.41
C ARG A 541 21.20 23.11 16.30
N ILE A 542 20.00 22.64 15.96
CA ILE A 542 19.05 23.34 15.10
C ILE A 542 17.70 23.36 15.81
N LEU A 543 17.06 24.52 15.86
CA LEU A 543 15.69 24.69 16.34
C LEU A 543 14.83 25.27 15.21
N LEU A 544 13.70 24.63 14.94
CA LEU A 544 12.72 25.06 13.95
C LEU A 544 11.35 25.15 14.63
N ALA A 545 10.67 26.27 14.48
CA ALA A 545 9.30 26.44 14.94
C ALA A 545 8.55 27.27 13.90
N PHE A 546 7.69 26.64 13.10
CA PHE A 546 6.98 27.32 12.02
C PHE A 546 5.54 26.89 11.88
N THR A 547 4.74 27.80 11.34
CA THR A 547 3.37 27.59 10.90
C THR A 547 3.23 27.98 9.43
N GLY A 548 2.29 27.36 8.73
CA GLY A 548 1.95 27.70 7.36
C GLY A 548 0.55 27.21 7.00
N THR A 549 -0.03 27.77 5.96
CA THR A 549 -1.38 27.42 5.48
C THR A 549 -1.37 27.29 3.97
N GLY A 550 -1.91 26.20 3.44
CA GLY A 550 -1.95 26.02 1.99
C GLY A 550 -2.47 24.66 1.56
N GLN A 551 -2.80 24.57 0.28
CA GLN A 551 -3.13 23.32 -0.42
C GLN A 551 -1.94 22.78 -1.21
N THR A 552 -0.92 23.60 -1.45
CA THR A 552 0.27 23.25 -2.24
C THR A 552 1.55 23.52 -1.46
N GLU A 553 2.67 22.90 -1.86
CA GLU A 553 3.98 23.16 -1.26
C GLU A 553 4.36 24.66 -1.37
N ARG A 554 4.05 25.29 -2.50
CA ARG A 554 4.28 26.73 -2.68
C ARG A 554 3.51 27.58 -1.70
N GLU A 555 2.21 27.32 -1.52
CA GLU A 555 1.36 28.09 -0.60
C GLU A 555 1.83 27.97 0.86
N PHE A 556 2.24 26.77 1.28
CA PHE A 556 2.84 26.58 2.61
C PHE A 556 4.11 27.40 2.80
N VAL A 557 4.96 27.52 1.77
CA VAL A 557 6.20 28.31 1.85
C VAL A 557 5.91 29.82 1.79
N GLU A 558 4.94 30.26 0.99
CA GLU A 558 4.53 31.67 0.89
C GLU A 558 3.87 32.17 2.18
N THR A 559 3.19 31.30 2.92
CA THR A 559 2.52 31.63 4.18
C THR A 559 3.33 31.26 5.42
N LEU A 560 4.59 30.83 5.23
CA LEU A 560 5.44 30.35 6.31
C LEU A 560 5.73 31.48 7.31
N ASN A 561 5.44 31.24 8.58
CA ASN A 561 5.69 32.15 9.70
C ASN A 561 6.39 31.40 10.83
N GLY A 562 7.34 32.01 11.52
CA GLY A 562 7.99 31.37 12.66
C GLY A 562 9.44 31.75 12.89
N ARG A 563 10.21 30.84 13.47
CA ARG A 563 11.63 31.02 13.80
C ARG A 563 12.47 29.79 13.45
N ALA A 564 13.67 30.04 12.97
CA ALA A 564 14.73 29.03 12.85
C ALA A 564 16.00 29.51 13.54
N GLU A 565 16.70 28.64 14.27
CA GLU A 565 17.97 28.93 14.92
C GLU A 565 18.97 27.81 14.67
N PHE A 566 20.25 28.16 14.52
CA PHE A 566 21.34 27.20 14.57
C PHE A 566 22.49 27.70 15.46
N ASP A 567 23.17 26.76 16.11
CA ASP A 567 24.42 26.97 16.87
C ASP A 567 25.35 25.81 16.53
N PHE A 568 26.36 26.07 15.70
CA PHE A 568 27.40 25.12 15.34
C PHE A 568 28.71 25.50 16.02
N ARG A 569 29.41 24.52 16.56
CA ARG A 569 30.66 24.75 17.31
C ARG A 569 31.80 23.93 16.76
N ASP A 570 33.02 24.42 17.02
CA ASP A 570 34.28 23.76 16.69
C ASP A 570 34.35 23.24 15.24
N GLY A 571 33.79 24.02 14.32
CA GLY A 571 33.60 23.65 12.93
C GLY A 571 34.62 24.27 11.97
N ALA A 572 34.33 24.17 10.67
CA ALA A 572 35.14 24.77 9.62
C ALA A 572 34.31 25.18 8.40
N LEU A 573 34.71 26.26 7.74
CA LEU A 573 34.29 26.60 6.39
C LEU A 573 35.11 25.78 5.40
N VAL A 574 34.48 24.83 4.72
CA VAL A 574 35.10 23.92 3.75
C VAL A 574 35.11 24.58 2.37
N GLY A 575 36.25 24.55 1.69
CA GLY A 575 36.43 25.19 0.39
C GLY A 575 37.19 26.53 0.44
N PHE A 576 37.38 27.09 1.63
CA PHE A 576 37.90 28.44 1.82
C PHE A 576 39.10 28.44 2.77
N ASP A 577 40.25 28.91 2.31
CA ASP A 577 41.45 29.16 3.13
C ASP A 577 41.66 30.67 3.26
N ILE A 578 40.86 31.27 4.14
CA ILE A 578 40.92 32.69 4.42
C ILE A 578 42.27 33.07 5.06
N PRO A 579 42.88 32.28 5.96
CA PRO A 579 44.24 32.56 6.43
C PRO A 579 45.25 32.72 5.29
N ALA A 580 45.32 31.77 4.35
CA ALA A 580 46.24 31.86 3.22
C ALA A 580 45.89 33.02 2.28
N ALA A 581 44.60 33.34 2.11
CA ALA A 581 44.16 34.50 1.33
C ALA A 581 44.67 35.81 1.94
N ILE A 582 44.60 35.96 3.27
CA ILE A 582 45.13 37.12 3.99
C ILE A 582 46.65 37.18 3.85
N GLU A 583 47.36 36.06 4.03
CA GLU A 583 48.82 36.01 3.82
C GLU A 583 49.21 36.35 2.37
N GLY A 584 48.43 35.91 1.39
CA GLY A 584 48.60 36.24 -0.02
C GLY A 584 48.47 37.74 -0.26
N LEU A 585 47.41 38.36 0.27
CA LEU A 585 47.21 39.81 0.19
C LEU A 585 48.37 40.59 0.84
N GLN A 586 48.87 40.11 1.98
CA GLN A 586 50.06 40.68 2.64
C GLN A 586 51.34 40.54 1.80
N ARG A 587 51.37 39.63 0.82
CA ARG A 587 52.47 39.46 -0.14
C ARG A 587 52.19 40.12 -1.50
N GLY A 588 51.07 40.85 -1.64
CA GLY A 588 50.65 41.48 -2.88
C GLY A 588 50.04 40.52 -3.92
N ILE A 589 49.68 39.30 -3.50
CA ILE A 589 49.01 38.29 -4.33
C ILE A 589 47.51 38.43 -4.12
N ILE A 590 46.75 38.66 -5.20
CA ILE A 590 45.29 38.65 -5.14
C ILE A 590 44.83 37.19 -5.02
N PRO A 591 44.18 36.78 -3.92
CA PRO A 591 43.71 35.42 -3.77
C PRO A 591 42.57 35.15 -4.75
N GLU A 592 42.71 34.08 -5.52
CA GLU A 592 41.60 33.49 -6.26
C GLU A 592 40.61 32.92 -5.25
N PHE A 593 39.41 33.51 -5.15
CA PHE A 593 38.33 33.02 -4.29
C PHE A 593 37.61 31.81 -4.91
N GLU A 594 38.35 30.97 -5.63
CA GLU A 594 37.82 29.72 -6.15
C GLU A 594 37.75 28.68 -5.03
N ARG A 595 36.59 28.03 -4.95
CA ARG A 595 36.33 27.02 -3.93
C ARG A 595 37.19 25.80 -4.20
N ASN A 596 38.11 25.51 -3.28
CA ASN A 596 38.97 24.32 -3.34
C ASN A 596 38.60 23.36 -2.21
N GLY A 597 38.01 22.21 -2.54
CA GLY A 597 37.51 21.24 -1.54
C GLY A 597 38.55 20.71 -0.54
N ALA A 598 39.85 20.84 -0.80
CA ALA A 598 40.91 20.45 0.14
C ALA A 598 41.23 21.51 1.21
N LYS A 599 40.76 22.75 1.02
CA LYS A 599 41.07 23.90 1.87
C LYS A 599 39.97 24.14 2.90
N LYS A 600 40.32 24.61 4.10
CA LYS A 600 39.34 24.92 5.16
C LYS A 600 39.78 26.04 6.10
N THR A 601 38.82 26.77 6.65
CA THR A 601 39.03 27.78 7.69
C THR A 601 38.23 27.41 8.94
N ASN A 602 38.89 27.11 10.04
CA ASN A 602 38.22 26.67 11.28
C ASN A 602 37.55 27.85 12.01
N PHE A 603 36.42 27.58 12.66
CA PHE A 603 35.71 28.49 13.56
C PHE A 603 35.41 27.80 14.90
N SER A 604 35.32 28.57 15.99
CA SER A 604 34.88 28.06 17.30
C SER A 604 33.37 28.06 17.44
N VAL A 605 32.68 29.07 16.89
CA VAL A 605 31.22 29.21 16.93
C VAL A 605 30.71 29.80 15.62
N LEU A 606 29.56 29.30 15.16
CA LEU A 606 28.76 29.83 14.07
C LEU A 606 27.27 29.77 14.47
N THR A 607 26.66 30.92 14.71
CA THR A 607 25.28 31.04 15.22
C THR A 607 24.45 32.02 14.41
N ALA A 608 23.15 31.76 14.27
CA ALA A 608 22.18 32.71 13.70
C ALA A 608 20.75 32.38 14.12
N SER A 609 19.90 33.41 14.23
CA SER A 609 18.45 33.29 14.36
C SER A 609 17.72 33.96 13.18
N PHE A 610 16.69 33.31 12.66
CA PHE A 610 15.87 33.79 11.56
C PHE A 610 14.44 33.94 12.03
N ASP A 611 13.91 35.16 12.00
CA ASP A 611 12.47 35.40 12.11
C ASP A 611 11.87 35.35 10.69
N ILE A 612 10.93 34.44 10.49
CA ILE A 612 10.27 34.17 9.21
C ILE A 612 8.86 34.77 9.26
N LYS A 613 8.54 35.59 8.26
CA LYS A 613 7.20 36.14 8.08
C LYS A 613 6.81 36.10 6.61
N ASP A 614 5.67 35.52 6.30
CA ASP A 614 5.13 35.39 4.93
C ASP A 614 6.19 34.86 3.94
N GLY A 615 6.89 33.80 4.35
CA GLY A 615 7.95 33.17 3.56
C GLY A 615 9.26 33.97 3.48
N ILE A 616 9.39 35.11 4.14
CA ILE A 616 10.62 35.92 4.15
C ILE A 616 11.34 35.70 5.48
N ALA A 617 12.48 35.01 5.43
CA ALA A 617 13.34 34.80 6.59
C ALA A 617 14.29 36.00 6.78
N SER A 618 14.34 36.58 7.97
CA SER A 618 15.20 37.73 8.28
C SER A 618 16.17 37.41 9.43
N ASN A 619 17.44 37.73 9.24
CA ASN A 619 18.49 37.55 10.24
C ASN A 619 19.16 38.88 10.60
N ARG A 620 19.53 39.05 11.87
CA ARG A 620 20.24 40.25 12.37
C ARG A 620 21.45 39.94 13.24
N ASP A 621 21.69 38.68 13.54
CA ASP A 621 22.60 38.22 14.59
C ASP A 621 23.55 37.11 14.12
N LEU A 622 23.70 36.89 12.80
CA LEU A 622 24.68 35.95 12.30
C LEU A 622 26.05 36.31 12.87
N ARG A 623 26.70 35.33 13.49
CA ARG A 623 28.00 35.49 14.10
C ARG A 623 28.83 34.25 13.88
N MET A 624 30.05 34.44 13.38
CA MET A 624 31.08 33.42 13.32
C MET A 624 32.35 33.93 13.98
N VAL A 625 32.94 33.12 14.85
CA VAL A 625 34.18 33.45 15.56
C VAL A 625 35.24 32.42 15.18
N SER A 626 36.40 32.91 14.75
CA SER A 626 37.59 32.08 14.49
C SER A 626 38.80 32.65 15.23
N LYS A 627 39.94 31.96 15.15
CA LYS A 627 41.20 32.46 15.73
C LYS A 627 41.71 33.76 15.09
N ILE A 628 41.34 34.03 13.83
CA ILE A 628 41.92 35.11 13.03
C ILE A 628 40.92 36.20 12.65
N MET A 629 39.62 35.96 12.82
CA MET A 629 38.57 36.91 12.47
C MET A 629 37.27 36.63 13.21
N GLU A 630 36.47 37.67 13.38
CA GLU A 630 35.06 37.61 13.73
C GLU A 630 34.23 38.06 12.52
N VAL A 631 33.18 37.33 12.17
CA VAL A 631 32.26 37.68 11.10
C VAL A 631 30.89 37.93 11.71
N THR A 632 30.33 39.10 11.47
CA THR A 632 28.92 39.38 11.77
C THR A 632 28.12 39.47 10.49
N GLY A 633 26.81 39.27 10.52
CA GLY A 633 25.99 39.43 9.33
C GLY A 633 24.53 39.70 9.63
N ALA A 634 23.86 40.28 8.64
CA ALA A 634 22.43 40.54 8.68
C ALA A 634 21.89 40.54 7.24
N GLY A 635 20.63 40.15 7.07
CA GLY A 635 20.03 40.06 5.75
C GLY A 635 18.68 39.37 5.74
N ARG A 636 18.24 39.02 4.54
CA ARG A 636 16.98 38.33 4.29
C ARG A 636 17.14 37.24 3.25
N ALA A 637 16.34 36.18 3.39
CA ALA A 637 16.12 35.15 2.40
C ALA A 637 14.64 35.13 2.03
N ASP A 638 14.33 35.27 0.75
CA ASP A 638 12.98 35.10 0.19
C ASP A 638 12.84 33.62 -0.16
N LEU A 639 12.15 32.84 0.69
CA LEU A 639 12.00 31.40 0.51
C LEU A 639 11.16 31.05 -0.72
N PRO A 640 10.01 31.72 -1.00
CA PRO A 640 9.25 31.48 -2.23
C PRO A 640 10.06 31.68 -3.50
N ARG A 641 10.80 32.80 -3.59
CA ARG A 641 11.63 33.13 -4.77
C ARG A 641 13.00 32.47 -4.75
N ARG A 642 13.40 31.85 -3.64
CA ARG A 642 14.69 31.20 -3.46
C ARG A 642 15.88 32.14 -3.64
N THR A 643 15.75 33.36 -3.13
CA THR A 643 16.78 34.41 -3.26
C THR A 643 17.29 34.90 -1.92
N LEU A 644 18.51 35.43 -1.92
CA LEU A 644 19.20 35.99 -0.77
C LEU A 644 19.51 37.47 -1.03
N ASP A 645 19.40 38.30 0.00
CA ASP A 645 20.03 39.61 0.09
C ASP A 645 20.64 39.73 1.49
N TYR A 646 21.95 39.50 1.55
CA TYR A 646 22.67 39.33 2.79
C TYR A 646 23.92 40.18 2.82
N THR A 647 24.27 40.73 3.97
CA THR A 647 25.54 41.44 4.17
C THR A 647 26.30 40.78 5.30
N ILE A 648 27.50 40.29 5.01
CA ILE A 648 28.46 39.81 6.01
C ILE A 648 29.55 40.87 6.23
N ARG A 649 30.05 40.94 7.45
CA ARG A 649 31.02 41.91 7.94
C ARG A 649 32.15 41.16 8.65
N PRO A 650 33.09 40.57 7.88
CA PRO A 650 34.32 40.03 8.43
C PRO A 650 35.18 41.16 9.02
N LYS A 651 35.64 40.95 10.25
CA LYS A 651 36.56 41.80 11.00
C LYS A 651 37.78 40.95 11.39
N LEU A 652 38.94 41.30 10.86
CA LEU A 652 40.18 40.59 11.14
C LEU A 652 40.71 40.90 12.54
N ALA A 653 41.25 39.90 13.24
CA ALA A 653 41.96 40.13 14.50
C ALA A 653 43.30 40.81 14.19
N ALA A 654 43.59 41.93 14.87
CA ALA A 654 44.86 42.63 14.73
C ALA A 654 46.00 41.78 15.31
N SER A 655 47.15 41.76 14.61
CA SER A 655 48.40 41.20 15.11
C SER A 655 48.73 41.77 16.50
N THR A 656 49.05 40.89 17.45
CA THR A 656 49.25 41.17 18.88
C THR A 656 50.56 41.93 19.21
N ASN A 657 50.86 43.03 18.51
CA ASN A 657 52.09 43.80 18.72
C ASN A 657 51.89 45.26 19.17
N SER A 658 50.68 45.68 19.52
CA SER A 658 50.45 47.05 20.00
C SER A 658 49.80 47.06 21.38
N SER A 659 50.61 47.44 22.37
CA SER A 659 50.27 47.57 23.79
C SER A 659 49.34 48.74 24.13
N ASN A 660 48.39 49.08 23.26
CA ASN A 660 47.38 50.10 23.57
C ASN A 660 45.98 49.67 23.11
N ASP A 661 45.04 50.02 23.97
CA ASP A 661 43.69 49.51 24.13
C ASP A 661 42.77 49.82 22.93
N LYS A 662 42.75 48.95 21.90
CA LYS A 662 41.62 48.57 21.03
C LYS A 662 42.13 47.73 19.85
N PRO A 663 41.68 46.47 19.66
CA PRO A 663 41.97 45.72 18.45
C PRO A 663 41.32 46.42 17.24
N SER A 664 42.14 47.17 16.49
CA SER A 664 41.75 47.89 15.29
C SER A 664 41.81 46.93 14.09
N GLY A 665 40.82 46.05 14.01
CA GLY A 665 40.63 45.13 12.88
C GLY A 665 39.99 45.82 11.68
N LEU A 666 40.50 45.57 10.48
CA LEU A 666 39.87 46.01 9.23
C LEU A 666 38.56 45.23 9.03
N GLU A 667 37.44 45.95 8.92
CA GLU A 667 36.12 45.40 8.57
C GLU A 667 35.88 45.59 7.07
N LEU A 668 35.55 44.51 6.34
CA LEU A 668 35.23 44.57 4.91
C LEU A 668 33.81 44.03 4.67
N PRO A 669 32.79 44.89 4.54
CA PRO A 669 31.44 44.42 4.24
C PRO A 669 31.36 43.74 2.86
N VAL A 670 30.80 42.53 2.82
CA VAL A 670 30.54 41.76 1.59
C VAL A 670 29.04 41.52 1.48
N ARG A 671 28.45 41.98 0.38
CA ARG A 671 27.04 41.75 0.04
C ARG A 671 26.89 40.52 -0.84
N ILE A 672 25.97 39.65 -0.46
CA ILE A 672 25.61 38.39 -1.11
C ILE A 672 24.19 38.55 -1.63
N THR A 673 23.99 38.48 -2.94
CA THR A 673 22.66 38.69 -3.56
C THR A 673 22.35 37.67 -4.65
N GLY A 674 21.07 37.45 -4.92
CA GLY A 674 20.61 36.61 -6.04
C GLY A 674 20.10 35.24 -5.59
N PRO A 675 19.91 34.29 -6.52
CA PRO A 675 19.43 32.95 -6.19
C PRO A 675 20.36 32.24 -5.24
N TRP A 676 19.84 31.55 -4.23
CA TRP A 676 20.70 30.84 -3.27
C TRP A 676 21.52 29.70 -3.86
N SER A 677 21.12 29.18 -5.03
CA SER A 677 21.85 28.15 -5.77
C SER A 677 23.05 28.72 -6.54
N ASN A 678 23.07 30.03 -6.78
CA ASN A 678 24.17 30.72 -7.44
C ASN A 678 24.26 32.20 -6.99
N PRO A 679 24.67 32.44 -5.74
CA PRO A 679 24.74 33.78 -5.18
C PRO A 679 25.87 34.59 -5.82
N LYS A 680 25.65 35.90 -5.96
CA LYS A 680 26.65 36.88 -6.38
C LYS A 680 27.24 37.58 -5.18
N TYR A 681 28.56 37.77 -5.19
CA TYR A 681 29.31 38.40 -4.12
C TYR A 681 29.84 39.76 -4.58
N SER A 682 29.72 40.78 -3.73
CA SER A 682 30.28 42.11 -3.98
C SER A 682 30.81 42.72 -2.68
N ALA A 683 32.06 43.17 -2.69
CA ALA A 683 32.66 43.84 -1.55
C ALA A 683 32.42 45.35 -1.61
N ASP A 684 31.96 45.94 -0.51
CA ASP A 684 31.72 47.39 -0.40
C ASP A 684 32.99 48.10 0.09
N PHE A 685 33.92 48.31 -0.83
CA PHE A 685 35.16 49.04 -0.55
C PHE A 685 34.92 50.54 -0.30
N ASP A 686 33.79 51.10 -0.78
CA ASP A 686 33.44 52.50 -0.51
C ASP A 686 33.08 52.73 0.96
N ALA A 687 32.46 51.74 1.63
CA ALA A 687 32.24 51.75 3.07
C ALA A 687 33.55 51.74 3.87
N VAL A 688 34.55 50.97 3.43
CA VAL A 688 35.89 50.91 4.05
C VAL A 688 36.62 52.25 3.90
N LEU A 689 36.56 52.87 2.71
CA LEU A 689 37.22 54.14 2.40
C LEU A 689 36.65 55.35 3.15
N LYS A 690 35.40 55.27 3.63
CA LYS A 690 34.80 56.32 4.47
C LYS A 690 35.39 56.36 5.89
N ASN A 691 35.88 55.24 6.42
CA ASN A 691 36.62 55.17 7.69
C ASN A 691 38.12 55.46 7.48
N SER A 692 38.43 56.66 6.98
CA SER A 692 39.78 56.98 6.48
C SER A 692 40.90 56.87 7.51
N ASP A 693 40.60 56.99 8.80
CA ASP A 693 41.62 56.95 9.85
C ASP A 693 42.14 55.51 10.07
N GLN A 694 41.26 54.51 10.08
CA GLN A 694 41.65 53.10 10.17
C GLN A 694 42.40 52.62 8.92
N VAL A 695 41.96 53.05 7.72
CA VAL A 695 42.66 52.70 6.47
C VAL A 695 44.06 53.28 6.44
N ILE A 696 44.25 54.52 6.89
CA ILE A 696 45.57 55.16 6.95
C ILE A 696 46.47 54.45 7.97
N ASP A 697 45.94 54.05 9.13
CA ASP A 697 46.73 53.36 10.16
C ASP A 697 47.08 51.92 9.76
N THR A 698 46.16 51.17 9.15
CA THR A 698 46.43 49.82 8.62
C THR A 698 47.39 49.87 7.43
N VAL A 699 47.25 50.82 6.51
CA VAL A 699 48.21 51.01 5.39
C VAL A 699 49.58 51.43 5.90
N LYS A 700 49.66 52.24 6.98
CA LYS A 700 50.93 52.56 7.64
C LYS A 700 51.57 51.35 8.32
N GLU A 701 50.81 50.47 8.97
CA GLU A 701 51.34 49.24 9.56
C GLU A 701 51.79 48.21 8.51
N ILE A 702 50.99 48.01 7.45
CA ILE A 702 51.38 47.16 6.32
C ILE A 702 52.63 47.74 5.65
N GLY A 703 52.67 49.07 5.43
CA GLY A 703 53.83 49.77 4.89
C GLY A 703 55.10 49.65 5.75
N LYS A 704 54.98 49.47 7.07
CA LYS A 704 56.12 49.19 7.97
C LYS A 704 56.66 47.76 7.82
N GLN A 705 55.84 46.79 7.43
CA GLN A 705 56.27 45.40 7.18
C GLN A 705 56.94 45.23 5.80
N PHE A 706 56.64 46.08 4.83
CA PHE A 706 57.33 46.12 3.55
C PHE A 706 58.62 46.94 3.66
N LYS A 707 59.77 46.27 3.74
CA LYS A 707 61.13 46.87 3.71
C LYS A 707 61.50 47.44 2.32
N GLY A 708 60.64 48.27 1.72
CA GLY A 708 60.93 49.03 0.52
C GLY A 708 61.22 50.49 0.88
N LYS A 709 62.46 50.92 0.70
CA LYS A 709 63.04 52.23 1.12
C LYS A 709 62.32 53.51 0.63
N ASN A 710 61.20 53.44 -0.09
CA ASN A 710 60.60 54.62 -0.73
C ASN A 710 59.20 55.02 -0.21
N LEU A 711 58.55 54.26 0.68
CA LEU A 711 57.22 54.64 1.17
C LEU A 711 57.25 55.60 2.38
N GLY A 712 58.30 55.55 3.21
CA GLY A 712 58.42 56.42 4.39
C GLY A 712 58.55 57.89 4.02
N ASP A 713 59.40 58.19 3.04
CA ASP A 713 59.66 59.56 2.58
C ASP A 713 58.46 60.12 1.78
N ALA A 714 57.78 59.28 1.00
CA ALA A 714 56.56 59.68 0.28
C ALA A 714 55.42 60.05 1.25
N VAL A 715 55.32 59.39 2.40
CA VAL A 715 54.29 59.67 3.42
C VAL A 715 54.62 60.94 4.22
N GLN A 716 55.89 61.27 4.40
CA GLN A 716 56.31 62.46 5.15
C GLN A 716 56.16 63.75 4.30
N GLU A 717 56.30 63.66 2.98
CA GLU A 717 55.98 64.73 2.03
C GLU A 717 54.45 64.90 1.79
N LEU A 718 53.65 63.86 2.10
CA LEU A 718 52.18 63.82 1.97
C LEU A 718 51.40 64.34 3.19
N LEU A 719 52.07 64.66 4.31
CA LEU A 719 51.44 65.08 5.57
C LEU A 719 51.51 66.60 5.81
N GLY A 720 52.12 67.37 4.90
CA GLY A 720 52.10 68.84 4.90
C GLY A 720 50.95 69.40 4.07
N ASP A 721 50.07 70.15 4.72
CA ASP A 721 48.91 70.89 4.22
C ASP A 721 47.59 70.14 3.92
N GLU A 722 46.52 70.64 4.53
CA GLU A 722 45.16 70.10 4.48
C GLU A 722 44.52 70.12 3.08
N GLU A 723 44.94 71.01 2.18
CA GLU A 723 44.38 71.08 0.82
C GLU A 723 44.80 69.90 -0.07
N LYS A 724 46.04 69.40 0.06
CA LYS A 724 46.52 68.23 -0.71
C LYS A 724 45.82 66.94 -0.31
N ARG A 725 45.29 66.85 0.92
CA ARG A 725 44.58 65.66 1.45
C ARG A 725 43.32 65.30 0.64
N LYS A 726 42.63 66.30 0.07
CA LYS A 726 41.45 66.08 -0.80
C LYS A 726 41.85 65.56 -2.18
N GLU A 727 42.94 66.07 -2.75
CA GLU A 727 43.45 65.62 -4.05
C GLU A 727 44.07 64.21 -3.96
N THR A 728 44.76 63.91 -2.85
CA THR A 728 45.31 62.58 -2.56
C THR A 728 44.22 61.54 -2.31
N LYS A 729 43.13 61.88 -1.59
CA LYS A 729 41.96 60.99 -1.46
C LYS A 729 41.33 60.66 -2.82
N ARG A 730 41.37 61.60 -3.77
CA ARG A 730 40.85 61.41 -5.13
C ARG A 730 41.78 60.56 -5.98
N LYS A 731 43.09 60.82 -5.99
CA LYS A 731 44.10 60.02 -6.72
C LYS A 731 44.24 58.60 -6.17
N ALA A 732 44.19 58.41 -4.85
CA ALA A 732 44.18 57.08 -4.23
C ALA A 732 42.90 56.31 -4.59
N ARG A 733 41.73 56.98 -4.64
CA ARG A 733 40.48 56.40 -5.14
C ARG A 733 40.57 55.98 -6.61
N ASP A 734 41.16 56.79 -7.46
CA ASP A 734 41.28 56.51 -8.90
C ASP A 734 42.28 55.36 -9.17
N LEU A 735 43.41 55.30 -8.45
CA LEU A 735 44.36 54.19 -8.52
C LEU A 735 43.76 52.88 -8.00
N LEU A 736 43.03 52.90 -6.88
CA LEU A 736 42.36 51.71 -6.36
C LEU A 736 41.27 51.21 -7.33
N LYS A 737 40.50 52.12 -7.93
CA LYS A 737 39.50 51.78 -8.97
C LYS A 737 40.14 51.20 -10.24
N GLN A 738 41.35 51.62 -10.57
CA GLN A 738 42.08 51.11 -11.74
C GLN A 738 42.68 49.72 -11.45
N PHE A 739 43.12 49.47 -10.21
CA PHE A 739 43.65 48.17 -9.78
C PHE A 739 42.56 47.10 -9.61
N LEU A 740 41.33 47.50 -9.28
CA LEU A 740 40.19 46.60 -9.02
C LEU A 740 39.28 46.35 -10.26
N LYS A 741 39.65 46.87 -11.43
CA LYS A 741 38.89 46.74 -12.70
C LYS A 741 39.44 45.69 -13.66
N GLN A 742 40.45 44.91 -13.27
CA GLN A 742 40.99 43.79 -14.05
C GLN A 742 40.55 42.45 -13.46
#